data_AF-A0A8H5NI87-F1
#
_entry.id   AF-A0A8H5NI87-F1
#
_cell.length_a   1.000
_cell.length_b   1.000
_cell.length_c   1.000
_cell.angle_alpha   90.00
_cell.angle_beta   90.00
_cell.angle_gamma   90.00
#
_symmetry.space_group_name_H-M   'P 1'
#
loop_
_entity.id
_entity.type
_entity.pdbx_description
1 polymer ?
#
loop_
_entity_poly.entity_id
_entity_poly.type
_entity_poly.pdbx_seq_one_letter_code
_entity_poly.pdbx_strand_id
1 'polypeptide(L)'
;MGDAATEEPYHRVAAVVFKINSVPIPKLQPWEVLVKLSATGVCGTDMALAGGYLGPCREVLGHEGVGRVVQIGSGVDPDPVKIGNRVGIAWVRDVCGRCNCCLEPGGEVRCLEQQNSGRKWDGTFAEHCIVPSRYVLTIPESKELPDELVAPTLCGGVTAYKALKACGATPGEWVAIVGAGGGVGGLGIQYAKAMGFRVAAVDIGPAKESCIKMGADAYFDGASPDTPAELRKLTPNEAGAKAVIVTAGSGRAYQNALDLVAVFGTLVCVGIPPPDQAMRLHPLTLIDRGINLLGTLVGTRTETLEALEFVRRGVVKPTVELVNFDQLDDLVNQMTTVNPLVLPPGIAPSVFHQFISEVTEVTTAENVIIISNPGQLDKQDYRDPSKMHDMFDITSKQHFVSSAVVTPRGVAEVQAIVKLCNKFEIPLWPFSIGRNVGYGGAAPRVPGSIGLDLGKHMNKILKVDVDGAYALVEPGVTYADLHQYLVDNNLRDKLWIDVPDLGGGSVLGNTTERGVGYTPYGDHFMMHCGMEVVLPDGTLIRTGMGALPNPDADPNAPPHEQEPNSAWQLFNYGFGPYNDGIFTQSSLGIVVKMGIWLMVNPGGYQSYLITIPQDEDLHQAIEIIRPLRTSMVLQNVPTVRHVLLDAAVMGSRDKYTTSKKPLNDKELDDIAKKLNLGRWNFYGALYGPEPIRKVMWEVVKGAFSAIPGAKFYFPEEMPDNVVLQTRDLTLQGIPTMTELEWVNWLPNGAHLFFSPIAKVTGDDAVAQYALTRKRCEEAGFDFIGTFVIGMREMHHIVCLVFDRLDPESCRRAHALISQLIDDAAKKGWGEYRTHLALMDQIAQTYNFNDNAQMHLNTTIKNALDPKGILAPALYKTVA
;
A
#
# COMPACT_ATOMS: atom_id res chain seq x y z
N MET A 1 7.66 -3.31 -27.44
CA MET A 1 9.05 -2.81 -27.44
C MET A 1 9.43 -2.53 -26.00
N GLY A 2 10.43 -3.24 -25.49
CA GLY A 2 11.17 -2.93 -24.25
C GLY A 2 10.42 -3.16 -22.93
N ASP A 3 10.45 -4.39 -22.43
CA ASP A 3 10.18 -4.71 -21.02
C ASP A 3 11.10 -3.89 -20.11
N ALA A 4 10.54 -2.87 -19.45
CA ALA A 4 11.12 -2.28 -18.26
C ALA A 4 10.44 -2.96 -17.07
N ALA A 5 11.04 -4.05 -16.60
CA ALA A 5 10.70 -4.64 -15.32
C ALA A 5 10.86 -3.56 -14.23
N THR A 6 9.74 -3.02 -13.76
CA THR A 6 9.68 -2.20 -12.56
C THR A 6 9.82 -3.14 -11.37
N GLU A 7 11.04 -3.45 -10.96
CA GLU A 7 11.30 -4.07 -9.67
C GLU A 7 10.88 -3.07 -8.57
N GLU A 8 9.76 -3.35 -7.91
CA GLU A 8 9.25 -2.57 -6.78
C GLU A 8 10.17 -2.75 -5.54
N PRO A 9 10.66 -1.67 -4.90
CA PRO A 9 11.54 -1.76 -3.74
C PRO A 9 10.70 -1.86 -2.46
N TYR A 10 10.11 -3.03 -2.20
CA TYR A 10 9.44 -3.31 -0.92
C TYR A 10 10.32 -4.21 -0.05
N HIS A 11 10.48 -3.77 1.19
CA HIS A 11 11.35 -4.26 2.27
C HIS A 11 11.62 -5.78 2.26
N ARG A 12 12.83 -6.17 1.89
CA ARG A 12 13.35 -7.53 2.08
C ARG A 12 14.02 -7.63 3.45
N VAL A 13 13.32 -8.19 4.43
CA VAL A 13 13.95 -8.67 5.67
C VAL A 13 13.71 -10.17 5.73
N ALA A 14 14.70 -10.95 5.34
CA ALA A 14 14.76 -12.32 5.84
C ALA A 14 15.00 -12.21 7.36
N ALA A 15 14.15 -12.85 8.16
CA ALA A 15 14.35 -12.89 9.61
C ALA A 15 15.74 -13.48 9.90
N VAL A 16 16.60 -12.72 10.57
CA VAL A 16 17.91 -13.19 11.00
C VAL A 16 17.72 -14.04 12.26
N VAL A 17 18.23 -15.28 12.23
CA VAL A 17 18.14 -16.22 13.36
C VAL A 17 19.55 -16.67 13.76
N PHE A 18 19.90 -16.50 15.03
CA PHE A 18 21.10 -16.99 15.68
C PHE A 18 20.84 -18.34 16.35
N LYS A 19 21.86 -19.19 16.40
CA LYS A 19 21.80 -20.48 17.11
C LYS A 19 22.98 -20.61 18.03
N ILE A 20 22.72 -20.96 19.28
CA ILE A 20 23.77 -21.27 20.25
C ILE A 20 24.27 -22.69 20.00
N ASN A 21 25.57 -22.81 19.73
CA ASN A 21 26.24 -24.08 19.52
C ASN A 21 27.44 -24.21 20.46
N SER A 22 27.72 -25.42 20.93
CA SER A 22 29.00 -25.73 21.57
C SER A 22 30.07 -26.00 20.51
N VAL A 23 31.13 -25.19 20.52
CA VAL A 23 32.25 -25.30 19.56
C VAL A 23 33.59 -25.48 20.30
N PRO A 24 34.58 -26.17 19.72
CA PRO A 24 35.91 -26.29 20.34
C PRO A 24 36.60 -24.93 20.49
N ILE A 25 37.36 -24.76 21.58
CA ILE A 25 38.21 -23.58 21.76
C ILE A 25 39.24 -23.53 20.61
N PRO A 26 39.40 -22.40 19.90
CA PRO A 26 40.34 -22.30 18.78
C PRO A 26 41.79 -22.59 19.18
N LYS A 27 42.54 -23.25 18.30
CA LYS A 27 43.96 -23.55 18.52
C LYS A 27 44.82 -22.29 18.34
N LEU A 28 45.43 -21.84 19.44
CA LEU A 28 46.23 -20.62 19.49
C LEU A 28 47.49 -20.69 18.62
N GLN A 29 47.70 -19.68 17.77
CA GLN A 29 48.94 -19.52 16.98
C GLN A 29 50.04 -18.78 17.76
N PRO A 30 51.32 -18.84 17.32
CA PRO A 30 52.44 -18.25 18.07
C PRO A 30 52.30 -16.76 18.40
N TRP A 31 51.67 -15.95 17.54
CA TRP A 31 51.53 -14.49 17.70
C TRP A 31 50.14 -14.06 18.20
N GLU A 32 49.31 -15.00 18.64
CA GLU A 32 47.94 -14.74 19.08
C GLU A 32 47.80 -14.83 20.59
N VAL A 33 46.73 -14.23 21.10
CA VAL A 33 46.26 -14.40 22.47
C VAL A 33 44.86 -15.00 22.47
N LEU A 34 44.61 -15.89 23.43
CA LEU A 34 43.28 -16.39 23.74
C LEU A 34 42.66 -15.49 24.79
N VAL A 35 41.54 -14.86 24.46
CA VAL A 35 40.80 -13.97 25.35
C VAL A 35 39.55 -14.69 25.82
N LYS A 36 39.34 -14.78 27.12
CA LYS A 36 38.06 -15.14 27.71
C LYS A 36 37.21 -13.89 27.82
N LEU A 37 36.11 -13.84 27.08
CA LEU A 37 35.24 -12.69 26.96
C LEU A 37 34.37 -12.54 28.22
N SER A 38 34.18 -11.29 28.64
CA SER A 38 33.25 -10.90 29.71
C SER A 38 32.03 -10.17 29.16
N ALA A 39 32.19 -9.43 28.06
CA ALA A 39 31.10 -8.74 27.36
C ALA A 39 31.39 -8.64 25.86
N THR A 40 30.33 -8.65 25.06
CA THR A 40 30.35 -8.36 23.62
C THR A 40 29.23 -7.37 23.30
N GLY A 41 29.49 -6.42 22.42
CA GLY A 41 28.46 -5.51 21.90
C GLY A 41 27.75 -6.12 20.69
N VAL A 42 26.51 -5.70 20.47
CA VAL A 42 25.71 -6.04 19.27
C VAL A 42 25.51 -4.77 18.47
N CYS A 43 26.01 -4.75 17.24
CA CYS A 43 26.00 -3.56 16.39
C CYS A 43 25.27 -3.83 15.06
N GLY A 44 24.75 -2.79 14.43
CA GLY A 44 24.08 -2.90 13.13
C GLY A 44 24.93 -3.56 12.03
N THR A 45 26.26 -3.49 12.15
CA THR A 45 27.18 -4.22 11.26
C THR A 45 27.05 -5.74 11.40
N ASP A 46 26.83 -6.27 12.61
CA ASP A 46 26.60 -7.71 12.81
C ASP A 46 25.30 -8.14 12.13
N MET A 47 24.28 -7.29 12.17
CA MET A 47 23.00 -7.52 11.49
C MET A 47 23.17 -7.48 9.97
N ALA A 48 23.96 -6.54 9.46
CA ALA A 48 24.25 -6.45 8.04
C ALA A 48 25.10 -7.62 7.52
N LEU A 49 25.97 -8.19 8.37
CA LEU A 49 26.68 -9.44 8.06
C LEU A 49 25.73 -10.65 8.07
N ALA A 50 24.87 -10.75 9.07
CA ALA A 50 23.93 -11.86 9.20
C ALA A 50 22.86 -11.85 8.08
N GLY A 51 22.38 -10.67 7.70
CA GLY A 51 21.45 -10.47 6.57
C GLY A 51 22.11 -10.52 5.19
N GLY A 52 23.44 -10.72 5.10
CA GLY A 52 24.17 -10.87 3.84
C GLY A 52 24.48 -9.56 3.08
N TYR A 53 24.10 -8.39 3.61
CA TYR A 53 24.32 -7.09 2.98
C TYR A 53 25.80 -6.71 2.84
N LEU A 54 26.68 -7.26 3.69
CA LEU A 54 28.13 -7.03 3.66
C LEU A 54 28.93 -8.19 3.03
N GLY A 55 28.25 -9.09 2.33
CA GLY A 55 28.83 -10.28 1.72
C GLY A 55 29.12 -11.39 2.72
N PRO A 56 29.94 -12.39 2.34
CA PRO A 56 30.21 -13.57 3.17
C PRO A 56 30.80 -13.20 4.55
N CYS A 57 30.34 -13.92 5.57
CA CYS A 57 30.74 -13.77 6.97
C CYS A 57 31.09 -15.14 7.59
N ARG A 58 31.47 -15.15 8.87
CA ARG A 58 31.80 -16.38 9.63
C ARG A 58 30.60 -16.88 10.43
N GLU A 59 30.68 -18.10 10.93
CA GLU A 59 29.59 -18.71 11.71
C GLU A 59 29.42 -18.07 13.10
N VAL A 60 30.53 -17.67 13.72
CA VAL A 60 30.52 -16.92 14.98
C VAL A 60 30.65 -15.43 14.64
N LEU A 61 29.57 -14.67 14.79
CA LEU A 61 29.55 -13.21 14.59
C LEU A 61 30.02 -12.46 15.85
N GLY A 62 29.76 -11.14 15.92
CA GLY A 62 30.26 -10.26 16.95
C GLY A 62 31.63 -9.72 16.61
N HIS A 63 31.80 -8.41 16.66
CA HIS A 63 33.06 -7.77 16.27
C HIS A 63 33.60 -6.77 17.29
N GLU A 64 32.91 -6.62 18.42
CA GLU A 64 33.31 -5.75 19.51
C GLU A 64 33.17 -6.48 20.84
N GLY A 65 34.26 -6.66 21.57
CA GLY A 65 34.25 -7.44 22.80
C GLY A 65 35.39 -7.11 23.76
N VAL A 66 35.17 -7.43 25.02
CA VAL A 66 36.10 -7.16 26.12
C VAL A 66 36.28 -8.42 26.94
N GLY A 67 37.50 -8.65 27.41
CA GLY A 67 37.79 -9.82 28.20
C GLY A 67 39.19 -9.82 28.79
N ARG A 68 39.62 -11.00 29.25
CA ARG A 68 40.94 -11.21 29.85
C ARG A 68 41.74 -12.23 29.06
N VAL A 69 43.02 -11.95 28.86
CA VAL A 69 43.95 -12.90 28.24
C VAL A 69 44.13 -14.11 29.16
N VAL A 70 43.80 -15.31 28.68
CA VAL A 70 43.94 -16.56 29.44
C VAL A 70 45.10 -17.44 28.93
N GLN A 71 45.53 -17.21 27.69
CA GLN A 71 46.69 -17.89 27.11
C GLN A 71 47.38 -16.96 26.09
N ILE A 72 48.71 -17.02 26.03
CA ILE A 72 49.51 -16.31 25.03
C ILE A 72 50.27 -17.32 24.15
N GLY A 73 50.39 -17.02 22.87
CA GLY A 73 51.19 -17.81 21.93
C GLY A 73 52.67 -17.72 22.24
N SER A 74 53.44 -18.71 21.79
CA SER A 74 54.88 -18.83 22.08
C SER A 74 55.75 -17.70 21.52
N GLY A 75 55.22 -16.89 20.59
CA GLY A 75 55.89 -15.74 19.97
C GLY A 75 55.30 -14.39 20.39
N VAL A 76 54.45 -14.34 21.41
CA VAL A 76 53.93 -13.09 21.98
C VAL A 76 54.92 -12.55 23.01
N ASP A 77 55.31 -11.28 22.87
CA ASP A 77 56.05 -10.56 23.90
C ASP A 77 55.11 -10.27 25.10
N PRO A 78 55.43 -10.77 26.32
CA PRO A 78 54.60 -10.54 27.50
C PRO A 78 54.55 -9.06 27.95
N ASP A 79 55.36 -8.17 27.40
CA ASP A 79 55.26 -6.71 27.56
C ASP A 79 55.01 -6.07 26.17
N PRO A 80 53.78 -5.58 25.85
CA PRO A 80 52.75 -5.11 26.78
C PRO A 80 51.57 -6.06 27.04
N VAL A 81 51.55 -7.30 26.54
CA VAL A 81 50.38 -8.21 26.65
C VAL A 81 50.72 -9.53 27.34
N LYS A 82 50.23 -9.72 28.58
CA LYS A 82 50.41 -10.95 29.39
C LYS A 82 49.08 -11.55 29.85
N ILE A 83 49.15 -12.81 30.31
CA ILE A 83 48.02 -13.50 30.93
C ILE A 83 47.45 -12.66 32.08
N GLY A 84 46.13 -12.53 32.12
CA GLY A 84 45.36 -11.73 33.08
C GLY A 84 45.08 -10.29 32.62
N ASN A 85 45.75 -9.78 31.59
CA ASN A 85 45.47 -8.44 31.08
C ASN A 85 44.05 -8.33 30.52
N ARG A 86 43.41 -7.21 30.86
CA ARG A 86 42.12 -6.79 30.30
C ARG A 86 42.34 -6.19 28.92
N VAL A 87 41.70 -6.76 27.91
CA VAL A 87 41.87 -6.36 26.51
C VAL A 87 40.53 -6.19 25.80
N GLY A 88 40.50 -5.26 24.86
CA GLY A 88 39.40 -4.98 23.96
C GLY A 88 39.71 -5.45 22.54
N ILE A 89 38.67 -5.89 21.86
CA ILE A 89 38.67 -6.37 20.48
C ILE A 89 37.70 -5.46 19.71
N ALA A 90 38.20 -4.84 18.66
CA ALA A 90 37.44 -3.93 17.80
C ALA A 90 37.19 -4.55 16.41
N TRP A 91 36.42 -3.85 15.58
CA TRP A 91 36.05 -4.28 14.22
C TRP A 91 37.25 -4.73 13.37
N VAL A 92 38.33 -3.95 13.38
CA VAL A 92 39.57 -4.30 12.69
C VAL A 92 40.36 -5.21 13.63
N ARG A 93 40.47 -6.49 13.26
CA ARG A 93 41.19 -7.54 14.00
C ARG A 93 42.69 -7.46 13.76
N ASP A 94 43.10 -7.16 12.53
CA ASP A 94 44.51 -7.07 12.13
C ASP A 94 44.64 -6.37 10.78
N VAL A 95 45.85 -5.89 10.47
CA VAL A 95 46.20 -5.21 9.22
C VAL A 95 47.54 -5.71 8.70
N CYS A 96 47.86 -5.46 7.43
CA CYS A 96 49.13 -5.92 6.85
C CYS A 96 50.35 -5.10 7.32
N GLY A 97 50.14 -3.89 7.84
CA GLY A 97 51.19 -3.01 8.37
C GLY A 97 52.17 -2.45 7.33
N ARG A 98 51.99 -2.76 6.05
CA ARG A 98 52.96 -2.45 4.97
C ARG A 98 52.39 -1.71 3.77
N CYS A 99 51.07 -1.72 3.57
CA CYS A 99 50.47 -1.03 2.43
C CYS A 99 50.41 0.48 2.68
N ASN A 100 50.25 1.26 1.60
CA ASN A 100 50.17 2.72 1.69
C ASN A 100 49.08 3.20 2.66
N CYS A 101 47.96 2.48 2.76
CA CYS A 101 46.92 2.80 3.75
C CYS A 101 47.43 2.64 5.19
N CYS A 102 48.17 1.57 5.51
CA CYS A 102 48.71 1.37 6.86
C CYS A 102 49.83 2.34 7.22
N LEU A 103 50.58 2.81 6.23
CA LEU A 103 51.68 3.77 6.44
C LEU A 103 51.18 5.21 6.56
N GLU A 104 49.99 5.51 6.00
CA GLU A 104 49.33 6.80 6.16
C GLU A 104 48.82 6.96 7.61
N PRO A 105 49.12 8.08 8.30
CA PRO A 105 48.60 8.36 9.63
C PRO A 105 47.06 8.24 9.68
N GLY A 106 46.56 7.29 10.48
CA GLY A 106 45.13 7.02 10.61
C GLY A 106 44.50 6.22 9.45
N GLY A 107 45.29 5.76 8.49
CA GLY A 107 44.85 4.98 7.35
C GLY A 107 44.74 3.47 7.60
N GLU A 108 45.18 2.96 8.77
CA GLU A 108 45.18 1.52 9.07
C GLU A 108 43.81 0.86 8.92
N VAL A 109 42.74 1.58 9.27
CA VAL A 109 41.35 1.10 9.14
C VAL A 109 40.89 0.96 7.68
N ARG A 110 41.69 1.45 6.71
CA ARG A 110 41.45 1.32 5.26
C ARG A 110 42.38 0.29 4.61
N CYS A 111 43.04 -0.55 5.40
CA CYS A 111 43.93 -1.58 4.88
C CYS A 111 43.16 -2.53 3.93
N LEU A 112 43.63 -2.67 2.70
CA LEU A 112 43.02 -3.58 1.71
C LEU A 112 43.11 -5.07 2.15
N GLU A 113 44.09 -5.39 2.99
CA GLU A 113 44.30 -6.73 3.57
C GLU A 113 43.72 -6.86 4.99
N GLN A 114 42.88 -5.91 5.44
CA GLN A 114 42.32 -5.93 6.80
C GLN A 114 41.63 -7.25 7.12
N GLN A 115 41.81 -7.70 8.36
CA GLN A 115 41.12 -8.83 8.94
C GLN A 115 40.07 -8.31 9.91
N ASN A 116 38.89 -8.93 9.94
CA ASN A 116 37.76 -8.47 10.75
C ASN A 116 37.16 -9.64 11.53
N SER A 117 36.90 -9.41 12.81
CA SER A 117 36.14 -10.33 13.68
C SER A 117 34.68 -10.39 13.20
N GLY A 118 34.07 -11.57 13.22
CA GLY A 118 32.72 -11.84 12.69
C GLY A 118 32.61 -11.92 11.16
N ARG A 119 33.57 -11.38 10.40
CA ARG A 119 33.54 -11.39 8.92
C ARG A 119 34.55 -12.33 8.27
N LYS A 120 35.85 -12.16 8.54
CA LYS A 120 36.91 -13.03 8.00
C LYS A 120 37.39 -14.07 9.00
N TRP A 121 37.22 -13.75 10.29
CA TRP A 121 37.57 -14.59 11.43
C TRP A 121 36.38 -14.69 12.38
N ASP A 122 36.30 -15.79 13.12
CA ASP A 122 35.27 -15.97 14.13
C ASP A 122 35.33 -14.85 15.17
N GLY A 123 34.15 -14.37 15.53
CA GLY A 123 33.93 -13.13 16.26
C GLY A 123 33.84 -13.29 17.78
N THR A 124 33.19 -12.31 18.41
CA THR A 124 33.05 -12.17 19.87
C THR A 124 31.73 -12.68 20.43
N PHE A 125 30.82 -13.22 19.62
CA PHE A 125 29.64 -13.96 20.10
C PHE A 125 30.02 -15.37 20.56
N ALA A 126 30.99 -15.45 21.46
CA ALA A 126 31.53 -16.68 22.03
C ALA A 126 32.09 -16.42 23.42
N GLU A 127 32.35 -17.48 24.19
CA GLU A 127 33.01 -17.36 25.51
C GLU A 127 34.51 -17.06 25.38
N HIS A 128 35.12 -17.49 24.27
CA HIS A 128 36.54 -17.32 23.99
C HIS A 128 36.77 -16.94 22.53
N CYS A 129 37.76 -16.08 22.28
CA CYS A 129 38.16 -15.71 20.93
C CYS A 129 39.68 -15.54 20.83
N ILE A 130 40.24 -15.80 19.63
CA ILE A 130 41.67 -15.64 19.34
C ILE A 130 41.94 -14.38 18.52
N VAL A 131 42.89 -13.56 18.96
CA VAL A 131 43.23 -12.29 18.30
C VAL A 131 44.75 -12.10 18.26
N PRO A 132 45.35 -11.50 17.22
CA PRO A 132 46.78 -11.24 17.18
C PRO A 132 47.16 -10.24 18.29
N SER A 133 48.19 -10.57 19.07
CA SER A 133 48.60 -9.78 20.23
C SER A 133 48.95 -8.32 19.88
N ARG A 134 49.44 -8.08 18.66
CA ARG A 134 49.83 -6.74 18.19
C ARG A 134 48.67 -5.78 17.97
N TYR A 135 47.44 -6.27 17.88
CA TYR A 135 46.28 -5.48 17.47
C TYR A 135 45.17 -5.42 18.54
N VAL A 136 45.33 -6.10 19.67
CA VAL A 136 44.42 -5.93 20.81
C VAL A 136 44.59 -4.55 21.44
N LEU A 137 43.52 -4.05 22.05
CA LEU A 137 43.53 -2.81 22.84
C LEU A 137 43.74 -3.16 24.30
N THR A 138 44.84 -2.74 24.91
CA THR A 138 45.02 -2.89 26.36
C THR A 138 44.13 -1.89 27.08
N ILE A 139 43.16 -2.39 27.84
CA ILE A 139 42.18 -1.56 28.55
C ILE A 139 42.62 -1.43 30.01
N PRO A 140 42.74 -0.20 30.56
CA PRO A 140 43.12 -0.02 31.96
C PRO A 140 42.05 -0.60 32.91
N GLU A 141 42.51 -1.07 34.07
CA GLU A 141 41.60 -1.40 35.18
C GLU A 141 41.08 -0.09 35.78
N SER A 142 39.77 0.17 35.67
CA SER A 142 39.12 1.38 36.20
C SER A 142 37.67 1.06 36.51
N LYS A 143 37.23 1.45 37.71
CA LYS A 143 35.83 1.27 38.14
C LYS A 143 34.87 2.16 37.35
N GLU A 144 35.37 3.26 36.83
CA GLU A 144 34.66 4.23 35.99
C GLU A 144 34.50 3.75 34.54
N LEU A 145 35.13 2.64 34.17
CA LEU A 145 35.09 2.07 32.83
C LEU A 145 34.86 0.55 32.88
N PRO A 146 33.67 0.09 33.31
CA PRO A 146 33.33 -1.34 33.36
C PRO A 146 33.12 -1.93 31.96
N ASP A 147 33.18 -3.26 31.83
CA ASP A 147 33.25 -3.97 30.53
C ASP A 147 32.03 -3.68 29.64
N GLU A 148 30.85 -3.58 30.23
CA GLU A 148 29.59 -3.27 29.55
C GLU A 148 29.58 -1.90 28.88
N LEU A 149 30.36 -0.92 29.37
CA LEU A 149 30.50 0.38 28.72
C LEU A 149 31.64 0.41 27.72
N VAL A 150 32.65 -0.46 27.88
CA VAL A 150 33.77 -0.57 26.94
C VAL A 150 33.29 -1.22 25.65
N ALA A 151 32.58 -2.34 25.71
CA ALA A 151 32.18 -3.13 24.54
C ALA A 151 31.53 -2.30 23.42
N PRO A 152 30.40 -1.57 23.64
CA PRO A 152 29.78 -0.74 22.59
C PRO A 152 30.63 0.47 22.16
N THR A 153 31.64 0.83 22.95
CA THR A 153 32.57 1.90 22.58
C THR A 153 33.59 1.44 21.53
N LEU A 154 33.89 0.14 21.46
CA LEU A 154 34.89 -0.42 20.54
C LEU A 154 34.43 -0.47 19.07
N CYS A 155 33.12 -0.38 18.79
CA CYS A 155 32.58 -0.06 17.46
C CYS A 155 31.77 1.25 17.48
N GLY A 156 30.57 1.23 18.06
CA GLY A 156 29.62 2.33 17.91
C GLY A 156 30.14 3.66 18.44
N GLY A 157 30.77 3.63 19.62
CA GLY A 157 31.35 4.83 20.24
C GLY A 157 32.52 5.42 19.47
N VAL A 158 33.53 4.61 19.12
CA VAL A 158 34.67 5.10 18.33
C VAL A 158 34.25 5.56 16.93
N THR A 159 33.23 4.94 16.33
CA THR A 159 32.68 5.35 15.03
C THR A 159 32.07 6.74 15.11
N ALA A 160 31.24 7.01 16.12
CA ALA A 160 30.67 8.33 16.36
C ALA A 160 31.76 9.38 16.66
N TYR A 161 32.71 9.04 17.53
CA TYR A 161 33.85 9.90 17.88
C TYR A 161 34.69 10.27 16.65
N LYS A 162 35.04 9.29 15.82
CA LYS A 162 35.83 9.50 14.59
C LYS A 162 35.08 10.38 13.60
N ALA A 163 33.78 10.16 13.42
CA ALA A 163 32.95 10.97 12.53
C ALA A 163 32.96 12.45 12.94
N LEU A 164 32.81 12.72 14.24
CA LEU A 164 32.86 14.08 14.81
C LEU A 164 34.27 14.69 14.69
N LYS A 165 35.33 13.92 14.97
CA LYS A 165 36.71 14.39 14.84
C LYS A 165 37.06 14.77 13.39
N ALA A 166 36.45 14.11 12.40
CA ALA A 166 36.70 14.33 10.98
C ALA A 166 35.75 15.33 10.31
N CYS A 167 34.65 15.74 10.96
CA CYS A 167 33.57 16.49 10.31
C CYS A 167 33.90 17.95 9.93
N GLY A 168 34.98 18.51 10.48
CA GLY A 168 35.44 19.86 10.19
C GLY A 168 34.65 20.99 10.88
N ALA A 169 33.75 20.65 11.80
CA ALA A 169 33.11 21.62 12.69
C ALA A 169 34.02 22.00 13.87
N THR A 170 33.84 23.21 14.37
CA THR A 170 34.55 23.78 15.51
C THR A 170 33.58 24.02 16.69
N PRO A 171 34.08 24.07 17.94
CA PRO A 171 33.21 24.27 19.11
C PRO A 171 32.30 25.50 18.96
N GLY A 172 31.02 25.35 19.31
CA GLY A 172 29.97 26.35 19.11
C GLY A 172 29.21 26.26 17.79
N GLU A 173 29.76 25.59 16.76
CA GLU A 173 29.03 25.34 15.51
C GLU A 173 27.98 24.23 15.68
N TRP A 174 26.96 24.28 14.80
CA TRP A 174 25.90 23.29 14.79
C TRP A 174 26.31 22.02 14.06
N VAL A 175 26.13 20.89 14.73
CA VAL A 175 26.27 19.54 14.16
C VAL A 175 24.91 18.85 14.25
N ALA A 176 24.40 18.39 13.11
CA ALA A 176 23.19 17.58 13.06
C ALA A 176 23.57 16.09 13.09
N ILE A 177 22.91 15.31 13.95
CA ILE A 177 23.05 13.86 14.00
C ILE A 177 21.77 13.24 13.44
N VAL A 178 21.86 12.52 12.33
CA VAL A 178 20.72 11.83 11.70
C VAL A 178 20.74 10.36 12.11
N GLY A 179 19.62 9.84 12.62
CA GLY A 179 19.55 8.57 13.37
C GLY A 179 19.94 8.73 14.84
N ALA A 180 19.61 9.89 15.42
CA ALA A 180 20.13 10.38 16.70
C ALA A 180 19.73 9.53 17.93
N GLY A 181 18.62 8.81 17.88
CA GLY A 181 18.11 7.90 18.89
C GLY A 181 18.67 6.49 18.80
N GLY A 182 19.37 6.13 17.71
CA GLY A 182 20.06 4.84 17.58
C GLY A 182 21.35 4.77 18.41
N GLY A 183 21.95 3.58 18.55
CA GLY A 183 23.14 3.38 19.40
C GLY A 183 24.34 4.27 19.02
N VAL A 184 24.66 4.38 17.72
CA VAL A 184 25.74 5.27 17.23
C VAL A 184 25.34 6.74 17.34
N GLY A 185 24.10 7.09 16.98
CA GLY A 185 23.61 8.47 17.02
C GLY A 185 23.56 9.03 18.45
N GLY A 186 23.10 8.23 19.41
CA GLY A 186 23.01 8.61 20.82
C GLY A 186 24.39 8.85 21.44
N LEU A 187 25.37 8.01 21.10
CA LEU A 187 26.78 8.29 21.45
C LEU A 187 27.30 9.53 20.73
N GLY A 188 26.92 9.74 19.46
CA GLY A 188 27.23 10.93 18.68
C GLY A 188 26.74 12.23 19.34
N ILE A 189 25.52 12.26 19.89
CA ILE A 189 25.02 13.41 20.65
C ILE A 189 25.94 13.71 21.83
N GLN A 190 26.25 12.69 22.63
CA GLN A 190 27.04 12.85 23.85
C GLN A 190 28.47 13.29 23.57
N TYR A 191 29.15 12.66 22.59
CA TYR A 191 30.48 13.09 22.15
C TYR A 191 30.45 14.50 21.60
N ALA A 192 29.48 14.85 20.75
CA ALA A 192 29.39 16.18 20.15
C ALA A 192 29.22 17.26 21.22
N LYS A 193 28.38 17.00 22.23
CA LYS A 193 28.20 17.89 23.37
C LYS A 193 29.48 18.03 24.19
N ALA A 194 30.16 16.92 24.49
CA ALA A 194 31.41 16.92 25.24
C ALA A 194 32.58 17.58 24.48
N MET A 195 32.53 17.60 23.14
CA MET A 195 33.47 18.31 22.26
C MET A 195 33.12 19.81 22.09
N GLY A 196 32.01 20.28 22.66
CA GLY A 196 31.61 21.68 22.67
C GLY A 196 30.79 22.13 21.47
N PHE A 197 30.23 21.21 20.67
CA PHE A 197 29.33 21.55 19.57
C PHE A 197 27.91 21.87 20.06
N ARG A 198 27.12 22.55 19.22
CA ARG A 198 25.67 22.64 19.36
C ARG A 198 25.03 21.48 18.59
N VAL A 199 24.15 20.71 19.21
CA VAL A 199 23.70 19.43 18.68
C VAL A 199 22.23 19.48 18.27
N ALA A 200 21.97 19.25 16.99
CA ALA A 200 20.62 19.02 16.46
C ALA A 200 20.41 17.51 16.26
N ALA A 201 19.55 16.90 17.06
CA ALA A 201 19.15 15.50 16.89
C ALA A 201 18.05 15.40 15.83
N VAL A 202 18.22 14.52 14.85
CA VAL A 202 17.23 14.23 13.81
C VAL A 202 16.94 12.73 13.82
N ASP A 203 15.70 12.35 14.14
CA ASP A 203 15.26 10.95 14.13
C ASP A 203 13.76 10.83 13.85
N ILE A 204 13.29 9.60 13.65
CA ILE A 204 11.89 9.23 13.48
C ILE A 204 11.39 8.46 14.72
N GLY A 205 10.12 8.63 15.07
CA GLY A 205 9.52 7.93 16.21
C GLY A 205 9.81 8.59 17.58
N PRO A 206 9.64 7.85 18.70
CA PRO A 206 9.57 8.42 20.05
C PRO A 206 10.94 8.80 20.68
N ALA A 207 11.95 9.14 19.88
CA ALA A 207 13.32 9.38 20.37
C ALA A 207 13.57 10.79 20.93
N LYS A 208 12.57 11.69 20.90
CA LYS A 208 12.75 13.09 21.31
C LYS A 208 13.29 13.22 22.74
N GLU A 209 12.63 12.58 23.70
CA GLU A 209 12.97 12.72 25.12
C GLU A 209 14.36 12.15 25.43
N SER A 210 14.69 11.00 24.86
CA SER A 210 16.00 10.37 25.04
C SER A 210 17.13 11.21 24.42
N CYS A 211 16.94 11.73 23.20
CA CYS A 211 17.91 12.60 22.53
C CYS A 211 18.22 13.87 23.33
N ILE A 212 17.19 14.54 23.86
CA ILE A 212 17.36 15.73 24.70
C ILE A 212 18.09 15.36 26.00
N LYS A 213 17.72 14.25 26.65
CA LYS A 213 18.39 13.76 27.85
C LYS A 213 19.87 13.42 27.62
N MET A 214 20.22 12.96 26.42
CA MET A 214 21.61 12.68 26.01
C MET A 214 22.42 13.95 25.70
N GLY A 215 21.79 15.13 25.67
CA GLY A 215 22.47 16.41 25.53
C GLY A 215 22.25 17.12 24.19
N ALA A 216 21.27 16.70 23.39
CA ALA A 216 20.88 17.43 22.18
C ALA A 216 20.28 18.80 22.56
N ASP A 217 20.68 19.86 21.85
CA ASP A 217 20.16 21.21 22.06
C ASP A 217 18.81 21.42 21.35
N ALA A 218 18.55 20.65 20.29
CA ALA A 218 17.28 20.63 19.58
C ALA A 218 16.98 19.23 19.01
N TYR A 219 15.69 18.93 18.80
CA TYR A 219 15.23 17.69 18.18
C TYR A 219 14.31 18.00 17.00
N PHE A 220 14.48 17.27 15.90
CA PHE A 220 13.67 17.36 14.69
C PHE A 220 13.19 15.97 14.24
N ASP A 221 11.97 15.93 13.71
CA ASP A 221 11.42 14.72 13.11
C ASP A 221 11.96 14.53 11.69
N GLY A 222 12.79 13.51 11.47
CA GLY A 222 13.39 13.21 10.17
C GLY A 222 12.40 12.82 9.08
N ALA A 223 11.14 12.52 9.42
CA ALA A 223 10.05 12.25 8.47
C ALA A 223 9.28 13.52 8.07
N SER A 224 9.43 14.62 8.82
CA SER A 224 8.74 15.87 8.51
C SER A 224 9.43 16.62 7.35
N PRO A 225 8.68 17.07 6.33
CA PRO A 225 9.24 17.89 5.24
C PRO A 225 9.72 19.26 5.73
N ASP A 226 9.26 19.72 6.89
CA ASP A 226 9.62 21.02 7.45
C ASP A 226 10.96 21.03 8.18
N THR A 227 11.52 19.85 8.51
CA THR A 227 12.73 19.71 9.32
C THR A 227 13.93 20.50 8.79
N PRO A 228 14.24 20.54 7.48
CA PRO A 228 15.31 21.38 6.97
C PRO A 228 15.09 22.87 7.24
N ALA A 229 13.86 23.37 7.10
CA ALA A 229 13.54 24.77 7.34
C ALA A 229 13.63 25.12 8.83
N GLU A 230 13.09 24.27 9.71
CA GLU A 230 13.14 24.48 11.15
C GLU A 230 14.58 24.39 11.70
N LEU A 231 15.40 23.47 11.21
CA LEU A 231 16.80 23.37 11.60
C LEU A 231 17.58 24.62 11.19
N ARG A 232 17.37 25.12 9.96
CA ARG A 232 18.04 26.32 9.47
C ARG A 232 17.79 27.53 10.37
N LYS A 233 16.58 27.72 10.91
CA LYS A 233 16.26 28.82 11.84
C LYS A 233 17.15 28.85 13.10
N LEU A 234 17.72 27.73 13.51
CA LEU A 234 18.62 27.66 14.67
C LEU A 234 20.08 28.03 14.33
N THR A 235 20.43 28.00 13.05
CA THR A 235 21.80 28.15 12.56
C THR A 235 22.08 29.59 12.10
N PRO A 236 23.32 30.09 12.23
CA PRO A 236 23.67 31.42 11.75
C PRO A 236 23.33 31.60 10.26
N ASN A 237 22.70 32.74 9.93
CA ASN A 237 22.26 33.11 8.57
C ASN A 237 21.33 32.08 7.91
N GLU A 238 20.65 31.25 8.71
CA GLU A 238 19.81 30.17 8.22
C GLU A 238 20.53 29.21 7.26
N ALA A 239 21.85 29.08 7.43
CA ALA A 239 22.69 28.39 6.46
C ALA A 239 22.55 26.86 6.50
N GLY A 240 22.16 26.28 7.64
CA GLY A 240 22.17 24.83 7.90
C GLY A 240 23.28 24.43 8.90
N ALA A 241 23.40 23.13 9.18
CA ALA A 241 24.39 22.61 10.11
C ALA A 241 25.78 22.50 9.47
N LYS A 242 26.84 22.92 10.18
CA LYS A 242 28.22 22.87 9.67
C LYS A 242 28.63 21.45 9.30
N ALA A 243 28.19 20.47 10.09
CA ALA A 243 28.32 19.07 9.77
C ALA A 243 27.00 18.33 10.00
N VAL A 244 26.72 17.36 9.13
CA VAL A 244 25.58 16.44 9.28
C VAL A 244 26.15 15.03 9.30
N ILE A 245 26.04 14.36 10.45
CA ILE A 245 26.54 13.00 10.66
C ILE A 245 25.38 12.02 10.45
N VAL A 246 25.42 11.22 9.38
CA VAL A 246 24.36 10.27 9.06
C VAL A 246 24.69 8.91 9.63
N THR A 247 24.10 8.59 10.79
CA THR A 247 24.31 7.31 11.49
C THR A 247 23.23 6.27 11.16
N ALA A 248 22.11 6.70 10.58
CA ALA A 248 21.04 5.81 10.12
C ALA A 248 21.44 5.01 8.87
N GLY A 249 21.17 3.70 8.86
CA GLY A 249 21.36 2.82 7.70
C GLY A 249 20.23 2.93 6.67
N SER A 250 19.94 4.14 6.18
CA SER A 250 18.83 4.38 5.24
C SER A 250 19.22 5.33 4.11
N GLY A 251 18.91 4.96 2.87
CA GLY A 251 19.14 5.82 1.71
C GLY A 251 18.34 7.12 1.77
N ARG A 252 17.13 7.09 2.35
CA ARG A 252 16.31 8.29 2.57
C ARG A 252 16.91 9.22 3.62
N ALA A 253 17.50 8.67 4.69
CA ALA A 253 18.20 9.49 5.68
C ALA A 253 19.37 10.27 5.04
N TYR A 254 20.14 9.61 4.17
CA TYR A 254 21.16 10.28 3.36
C TYR A 254 20.58 11.34 2.42
N GLN A 255 19.49 11.03 1.72
CA GLN A 255 18.84 11.97 0.82
C GLN A 255 18.38 13.23 1.55
N ASN A 256 17.68 13.09 2.67
CA ASN A 256 17.16 14.20 3.47
C ASN A 256 18.29 15.00 4.13
N ALA A 257 19.38 14.35 4.51
CA ALA A 257 20.51 15.00 5.17
C ALA A 257 21.17 16.09 4.29
N LEU A 258 21.11 15.98 2.96
CA LEU A 258 21.64 17.00 2.04
C LEU A 258 21.00 18.39 2.23
N ASP A 259 19.72 18.44 2.64
CA ASP A 259 19.01 19.70 2.87
C ASP A 259 19.31 20.31 4.24
N LEU A 260 19.97 19.56 5.12
CA LEU A 260 20.38 20.01 6.45
C LEU A 260 21.79 20.63 6.45
N VAL A 261 22.65 20.27 5.48
CA VAL A 261 24.06 20.69 5.46
C VAL A 261 24.19 22.19 5.17
N ALA A 262 25.11 22.87 5.84
CA ALA A 262 25.38 24.27 5.57
C ALA A 262 26.05 24.50 4.20
N VAL A 263 25.99 25.72 3.69
CA VAL A 263 26.94 26.17 2.66
C VAL A 263 28.36 25.99 3.21
N PHE A 264 29.26 25.38 2.44
CA PHE A 264 30.59 24.93 2.86
C PHE A 264 30.59 23.96 4.06
N GLY A 265 29.48 23.25 4.27
CA GLY A 265 29.32 22.21 5.29
C GLY A 265 29.74 20.83 4.80
N THR A 266 29.75 19.87 5.72
CA THR A 266 30.16 18.48 5.47
C THR A 266 29.04 17.51 5.78
N LEU A 267 28.67 16.66 4.82
CA LEU A 267 27.88 15.46 5.06
C LEU A 267 28.84 14.30 5.36
N VAL A 268 28.76 13.74 6.57
CA VAL A 268 29.61 12.63 7.02
C VAL A 268 28.83 11.32 6.91
N CYS A 269 29.34 10.41 6.08
CA CYS A 269 28.73 9.11 5.83
C CYS A 269 29.23 8.09 6.86
N VAL A 270 28.28 7.51 7.62
CA VAL A 270 28.53 6.53 8.68
C VAL A 270 27.61 5.31 8.54
N GLY A 271 26.30 5.53 8.52
CA GLY A 271 25.29 4.46 8.45
C GLY A 271 25.35 3.70 7.12
N ILE A 272 25.10 2.40 7.15
CA ILE A 272 25.19 1.50 6.00
C ILE A 272 23.77 1.16 5.53
N PRO A 273 23.26 1.78 4.45
CA PRO A 273 21.98 1.38 3.86
C PRO A 273 22.13 0.08 3.06
N PRO A 274 21.03 -0.67 2.85
CA PRO A 274 21.00 -1.77 1.89
C PRO A 274 21.48 -1.34 0.49
N PRO A 275 22.13 -2.23 -0.30
CA PRO A 275 22.72 -1.86 -1.59
C PRO A 275 21.78 -1.23 -2.62
N ASP A 276 20.49 -1.53 -2.54
CA ASP A 276 19.41 -1.00 -3.39
C ASP A 276 18.93 0.40 -2.97
N GLN A 277 19.29 0.86 -1.77
CA GLN A 277 18.93 2.18 -1.25
C GLN A 277 20.04 3.21 -1.49
N ALA A 278 20.08 3.75 -2.71
CA ALA A 278 21.06 4.77 -3.10
C ALA A 278 20.61 6.22 -2.76
N MET A 279 21.58 7.08 -2.42
CA MET A 279 21.43 8.54 -2.37
C MET A 279 21.53 9.11 -3.79
N ARG A 280 20.53 9.87 -4.23
CA ARG A 280 20.55 10.55 -5.54
C ARG A 280 21.02 11.99 -5.38
N LEU A 281 22.01 12.37 -6.18
CA LEU A 281 22.63 13.68 -6.06
C LEU A 281 22.87 14.30 -7.43
N HIS A 282 22.36 15.52 -7.62
CA HIS A 282 22.73 16.32 -8.77
C HIS A 282 24.01 17.11 -8.47
N PRO A 283 25.05 17.09 -9.35
CA PRO A 283 26.31 17.76 -9.09
C PRO A 283 26.17 19.27 -8.77
N LEU A 284 25.19 19.94 -9.37
CA LEU A 284 24.92 21.36 -9.12
C LEU A 284 24.68 21.67 -7.64
N THR A 285 24.00 20.79 -6.90
CA THR A 285 23.75 20.98 -5.46
C THR A 285 25.05 21.04 -4.66
N LEU A 286 26.05 20.25 -5.03
CA LEU A 286 27.38 20.30 -4.41
C LEU A 286 28.14 21.56 -4.82
N ILE A 287 28.08 21.93 -6.10
CA ILE A 287 28.82 23.06 -6.67
C ILE A 287 28.32 24.38 -6.07
N ASP A 288 27.00 24.63 -6.08
CA ASP A 288 26.42 25.91 -5.66
C ASP A 288 26.58 26.15 -4.16
N ARG A 289 26.55 25.08 -3.36
CA ARG A 289 26.63 25.16 -1.89
C ARG A 289 28.02 24.83 -1.35
N GLY A 290 28.96 24.39 -2.18
CA GLY A 290 30.29 23.96 -1.76
C GLY A 290 30.27 22.82 -0.72
N ILE A 291 29.35 21.86 -0.85
CA ILE A 291 29.18 20.76 0.12
C ILE A 291 30.30 19.73 -0.02
N ASN A 292 30.87 19.32 1.13
CA ASN A 292 31.79 18.20 1.20
C ASN A 292 31.05 16.89 1.54
N LEU A 293 31.30 15.85 0.77
CA LEU A 293 30.89 14.48 1.12
C LEU A 293 32.10 13.74 1.70
N LEU A 294 32.00 13.33 2.96
CA LEU A 294 33.10 12.69 3.68
C LEU A 294 32.71 11.26 4.07
N GLY A 295 33.43 10.28 3.52
CA GLY A 295 33.34 8.89 3.96
C GLY A 295 34.17 8.64 5.22
N THR A 296 33.55 8.09 6.24
CA THR A 296 34.25 7.64 7.45
C THR A 296 34.07 6.15 7.67
N LEU A 297 34.98 5.56 8.42
CA LEU A 297 34.91 4.18 8.89
C LEU A 297 35.17 4.21 10.41
N VAL A 298 35.13 3.05 11.07
CA VAL A 298 35.59 2.89 12.47
C VAL A 298 36.91 3.63 12.72
N GLY A 299 37.17 4.02 13.98
CA GLY A 299 38.42 4.67 14.34
C GLY A 299 39.60 3.72 14.52
N THR A 300 40.79 4.32 14.55
CA THR A 300 42.06 3.66 14.88
C THR A 300 42.09 3.19 16.34
N ARG A 301 43.14 2.44 16.69
CA ARG A 301 43.35 2.04 18.11
C ARG A 301 43.52 3.24 19.03
N THR A 302 44.28 4.25 18.60
CA THR A 302 44.45 5.50 19.35
C THR A 302 43.12 6.22 19.55
N GLU A 303 42.32 6.36 18.48
CA GLU A 303 41.01 7.02 18.57
C GLU A 303 40.02 6.24 19.42
N THR A 304 40.15 4.91 19.46
CA THR A 304 39.34 4.07 20.35
C THR A 304 39.68 4.35 21.82
N LEU A 305 40.96 4.46 22.16
CA LEU A 305 41.41 4.82 23.51
C LEU A 305 40.99 6.26 23.89
N GLU A 306 41.06 7.21 22.94
CA GLU A 306 40.54 8.57 23.12
C GLU A 306 39.04 8.55 23.40
N ALA A 307 38.25 7.79 22.64
CA ALA A 307 36.80 7.66 22.82
C ALA A 307 36.45 7.05 24.19
N LEU A 308 37.21 6.05 24.64
CA LEU A 308 37.07 5.45 25.97
C LEU A 308 37.42 6.43 27.10
N GLU A 309 38.33 7.37 26.89
CA GLU A 309 38.68 8.38 27.90
C GLU A 309 37.50 9.32 28.20
N PHE A 310 36.67 9.66 27.21
CA PHE A 310 35.42 10.40 27.45
C PHE A 310 34.43 9.59 28.29
N VAL A 311 34.36 8.27 28.06
CA VAL A 311 33.52 7.37 28.85
C VAL A 311 34.03 7.26 30.28
N ARG A 312 35.34 7.04 30.45
CA ARG A 312 36.00 6.96 31.77
C ARG A 312 35.83 8.26 32.58
N ARG A 313 35.85 9.42 31.93
CA ARG A 313 35.58 10.73 32.56
C ARG A 313 34.10 10.96 32.89
N GLY A 314 33.20 10.08 32.46
CA GLY A 314 31.76 10.19 32.68
C GLY A 314 31.08 11.31 31.91
N VAL A 315 31.76 11.92 30.93
CA VAL A 315 31.18 12.96 30.04
C VAL A 315 30.42 12.34 28.87
N VAL A 316 30.68 11.07 28.57
CA VAL A 316 29.87 10.21 27.69
C VAL A 316 29.48 8.98 28.49
N LYS A 317 28.19 8.66 28.50
CA LYS A 317 27.62 7.54 29.24
C LYS A 317 26.83 6.68 28.26
N PRO A 318 27.44 5.62 27.69
CA PRO A 318 26.72 4.66 26.87
C PRO A 318 25.50 4.14 27.64
N THR A 319 24.33 4.16 27.00
CA THR A 319 23.14 3.50 27.55
C THR A 319 23.20 2.05 27.11
N VAL A 320 23.22 1.13 28.07
CA VAL A 320 23.44 -0.29 27.81
C VAL A 320 22.33 -1.12 28.41
N GLU A 321 21.95 -2.17 27.69
CA GLU A 321 21.08 -3.23 28.15
C GLU A 321 21.87 -4.53 28.08
N LEU A 322 21.90 -5.28 29.17
CA LEU A 322 22.61 -6.55 29.24
C LEU A 322 21.65 -7.68 28.94
N VAL A 323 22.00 -8.50 27.96
CA VAL A 323 21.27 -9.70 27.56
C VAL A 323 22.20 -10.90 27.57
N ASN A 324 21.63 -12.08 27.80
CA ASN A 324 22.33 -13.35 27.62
C ASN A 324 22.25 -13.83 26.16
N PHE A 325 23.11 -14.77 25.75
CA PHE A 325 23.13 -15.26 24.37
C PHE A 325 21.81 -15.90 23.91
N ASP A 326 21.02 -16.47 24.83
CA ASP A 326 19.70 -17.05 24.56
C ASP A 326 18.63 -16.00 24.23
N GLN A 327 18.91 -14.72 24.51
CA GLN A 327 18.06 -13.58 24.19
C GLN A 327 18.56 -12.81 22.96
N LEU A 328 19.64 -13.27 22.30
CA LEU A 328 20.22 -12.57 21.16
C LEU A 328 19.23 -12.48 19.98
N ASP A 329 18.46 -13.55 19.73
CA ASP A 329 17.41 -13.54 18.70
C ASP A 329 16.33 -12.50 18.96
N ASP A 330 15.86 -12.40 20.21
CA ASP A 330 14.84 -11.42 20.59
C ASP A 330 15.37 -9.99 20.42
N LEU A 331 16.60 -9.73 20.84
CA LEU A 331 17.26 -8.43 20.66
C LEU A 331 17.41 -8.07 19.18
N VAL A 332 17.82 -9.01 18.35
CA VAL A 332 18.00 -8.82 16.91
C VAL A 332 16.66 -8.57 16.23
N ASN A 333 15.62 -9.31 16.62
CA ASN A 333 14.28 -9.08 16.14
C ASN A 333 13.81 -7.68 16.52
N GLN A 334 14.02 -7.22 17.76
CA GLN A 334 13.70 -5.84 18.17
C GLN A 334 14.48 -4.77 17.38
N MET A 335 15.74 -5.04 17.02
CA MET A 335 16.59 -4.11 16.26
C MET A 335 16.27 -4.07 14.76
N THR A 336 15.62 -5.10 14.22
CA THR A 336 15.32 -5.25 12.78
C THR A 336 13.83 -5.21 12.45
N THR A 337 12.94 -5.23 13.45
CA THR A 337 11.49 -5.24 13.22
C THR A 337 10.98 -3.90 12.72
N VAL A 338 10.38 -3.96 11.54
CA VAL A 338 9.63 -2.85 10.96
C VAL A 338 8.22 -2.89 11.55
N ASN A 339 7.86 -1.88 12.35
CA ASN A 339 6.50 -1.74 12.87
C ASN A 339 5.57 -1.14 11.81
N PRO A 340 4.30 -1.60 11.72
CA PRO A 340 3.33 -0.97 10.85
C PRO A 340 2.90 0.40 11.40
N LEU A 341 2.44 1.29 10.52
CA LEU A 341 1.88 2.60 10.89
C LEU A 341 0.65 2.47 11.79
N VAL A 342 -0.17 1.45 11.53
CA VAL A 342 -1.41 1.16 12.24
C VAL A 342 -1.45 -0.34 12.50
N LEU A 343 -1.65 -0.73 13.75
CA LEU A 343 -1.89 -2.13 14.13
C LEU A 343 -3.39 -2.44 14.15
N PRO A 344 -3.80 -3.69 13.90
CA PRO A 344 -5.18 -4.08 14.11
C PRO A 344 -5.60 -3.88 15.59
N PRO A 345 -6.88 -3.59 15.87
CA PRO A 345 -7.36 -3.34 17.22
C PRO A 345 -7.05 -4.50 18.17
N GLY A 346 -6.48 -4.19 19.35
CA GLY A 346 -6.18 -5.20 20.38
C GLY A 346 -4.93 -6.07 20.12
N ILE A 347 -4.22 -5.86 19.00
CA ILE A 347 -3.06 -6.66 18.63
C ILE A 347 -1.76 -5.97 19.09
N ALA A 348 -0.98 -6.67 19.91
CA ALA A 348 0.35 -6.20 20.31
C ALA A 348 1.35 -6.34 19.14
N PRO A 349 2.37 -5.45 19.05
CA PRO A 349 3.39 -5.53 18.00
C PRO A 349 4.04 -6.92 17.88
N SER A 350 4.39 -7.55 19.00
CA SER A 350 5.00 -8.90 19.01
C SER A 350 4.11 -9.98 18.40
N VAL A 351 2.80 -9.91 18.66
CA VAL A 351 1.81 -10.82 18.07
C VAL A 351 1.70 -10.60 16.56
N PHE A 352 1.69 -9.34 16.13
CA PHE A 352 1.71 -8.99 14.71
C PHE A 352 2.97 -9.51 14.01
N HIS A 353 4.15 -9.34 14.60
CA HIS A 353 5.40 -9.84 14.01
C HIS A 353 5.44 -11.36 13.93
N GLN A 354 4.94 -12.06 14.95
CA GLN A 354 4.80 -13.52 14.90
C GLN A 354 3.86 -13.94 13.77
N PHE A 355 2.71 -13.28 13.63
CA PHE A 355 1.79 -13.52 12.52
C PHE A 355 2.45 -13.30 11.16
N ILE A 356 3.16 -12.18 10.97
CA ILE A 356 3.87 -11.88 9.71
C ILE A 356 4.93 -12.93 9.41
N SER A 357 5.67 -13.41 10.42
CA SER A 357 6.62 -14.50 10.24
C SER A 357 5.95 -15.77 9.71
N GLU A 358 4.86 -16.21 10.35
CA GLU A 358 4.14 -17.43 9.92
C GLU A 358 3.47 -17.27 8.54
N VAL A 359 2.96 -16.08 8.22
CA VAL A 359 2.43 -15.79 6.86
C VAL A 359 3.53 -15.81 5.82
N THR A 360 4.73 -15.32 6.17
CA THR A 360 5.89 -15.29 5.28
C THR A 360 6.37 -16.71 4.97
N GLU A 361 6.29 -17.64 5.92
CA GLU A 361 6.60 -19.07 5.72
C GLU A 361 5.62 -19.75 4.75
N VAL A 362 4.33 -19.40 4.82
CA VAL A 362 3.28 -19.95 3.93
C VAL A 362 3.39 -19.36 2.52
N THR A 363 3.67 -18.06 2.43
CA THR A 363 3.80 -17.32 1.16
C THR A 363 5.28 -17.22 0.78
N THR A 364 5.84 -16.01 0.81
CA THR A 364 7.27 -15.66 0.78
C THR A 364 7.41 -14.20 1.25
N ALA A 365 8.63 -13.75 1.55
CA ALA A 365 8.87 -12.35 1.92
C ALA A 365 8.46 -11.35 0.80
N GLU A 366 8.56 -11.77 -0.46
CA GLU A 366 8.16 -10.95 -1.63
C GLU A 366 6.65 -10.71 -1.72
N ASN A 367 5.88 -11.56 -1.05
CA ASN A 367 4.42 -11.54 -1.07
C ASN A 367 3.82 -10.86 0.17
N VAL A 368 4.66 -10.30 1.04
CA VAL A 368 4.24 -9.60 2.26
C VAL A 368 4.86 -8.20 2.28
N ILE A 369 4.02 -7.17 2.34
CA ILE A 369 4.46 -5.78 2.44
C ILE A 369 3.91 -5.20 3.74
N ILE A 370 4.79 -4.87 4.69
CA ILE A 370 4.41 -4.14 5.91
C ILE A 370 4.36 -2.63 5.59
N ILE A 371 3.27 -1.97 5.98
CA ILE A 371 3.07 -0.54 5.77
C ILE A 371 3.61 0.19 7.00
N SER A 372 4.84 0.68 6.92
CA SER A 372 5.62 1.22 8.04
C SER A 372 5.93 2.70 7.95
N ASN A 373 5.70 3.32 6.79
CA ASN A 373 5.97 4.73 6.59
C ASN A 373 4.92 5.41 5.68
N PRO A 374 4.60 6.70 5.91
CA PRO A 374 3.52 7.38 5.18
C PRO A 374 3.74 7.49 3.66
N GLY A 375 5.00 7.46 3.20
CA GLY A 375 5.32 7.54 1.76
C GLY A 375 4.85 6.32 0.96
N GLN A 376 4.58 5.19 1.63
CA GLN A 376 3.95 4.02 1.00
C GLN A 376 2.49 4.30 0.57
N LEU A 377 1.88 5.39 1.05
CA LEU A 377 0.51 5.78 0.75
C LEU A 377 0.41 6.74 -0.45
N ASP A 378 1.49 7.00 -1.20
CA ASP A 378 1.49 8.06 -2.24
C ASP A 378 0.92 7.63 -3.59
N LYS A 379 0.59 6.34 -3.79
CA LYS A 379 -0.07 5.86 -5.01
C LYS A 379 -1.49 6.43 -5.12
N GLN A 380 -1.77 7.16 -6.19
CA GLN A 380 -3.01 7.90 -6.43
C GLN A 380 -3.59 7.74 -7.85
N ASP A 381 -2.98 6.90 -8.68
CA ASP A 381 -3.40 6.64 -10.07
C ASP A 381 -4.31 5.41 -10.12
N TYR A 382 -5.42 5.48 -10.86
CA TYR A 382 -6.27 4.32 -11.13
C TYR A 382 -5.53 3.18 -11.84
N ARG A 383 -4.57 3.51 -12.71
CA ARG A 383 -3.77 2.51 -13.45
C ARG A 383 -2.84 1.74 -12.53
N ASP A 384 -2.28 2.39 -11.51
CA ASP A 384 -1.48 1.79 -10.43
C ASP A 384 -2.12 2.12 -9.05
N PRO A 385 -3.23 1.45 -8.70
CA PRO A 385 -4.02 1.80 -7.52
C PRO A 385 -3.25 1.47 -6.24
N SER A 386 -3.44 2.28 -5.19
CA SER A 386 -2.95 1.89 -3.88
C SER A 386 -3.61 0.58 -3.42
N LYS A 387 -2.79 -0.32 -2.86
CA LYS A 387 -3.24 -1.58 -2.24
C LYS A 387 -3.41 -1.47 -0.73
N MET A 388 -3.12 -0.30 -0.18
CA MET A 388 -2.85 -0.12 1.25
C MET A 388 -3.88 0.77 1.94
N HIS A 389 -4.46 1.73 1.20
CA HIS A 389 -5.37 2.75 1.72
C HIS A 389 -6.35 3.23 0.66
N ASP A 390 -7.25 4.13 1.06
CA ASP A 390 -8.17 4.81 0.16
C ASP A 390 -7.42 5.92 -0.55
N MET A 391 -7.16 5.74 -1.85
CA MET A 391 -6.37 6.70 -2.62
C MET A 391 -7.11 8.01 -2.91
N PHE A 392 -8.45 8.03 -2.76
CA PHE A 392 -9.33 9.19 -2.92
C PHE A 392 -9.93 9.55 -1.55
N ASP A 393 -9.06 9.71 -0.55
CA ASP A 393 -9.45 9.85 0.84
C ASP A 393 -10.38 11.04 1.10
N ILE A 394 -11.56 10.73 1.65
CA ILE A 394 -12.53 11.72 2.16
C ILE A 394 -12.37 11.97 3.67
N THR A 395 -11.61 11.09 4.34
CA THR A 395 -11.18 11.22 5.74
C THR A 395 -9.70 11.60 5.79
N SER A 396 -8.98 11.32 6.88
CA SER A 396 -7.52 11.40 6.81
C SER A 396 -6.96 10.22 6.00
N LYS A 397 -5.93 10.49 5.18
CA LYS A 397 -5.15 9.48 4.42
C LYS A 397 -4.69 8.27 5.24
N GLN A 398 -4.49 8.47 6.56
CA GLN A 398 -4.03 7.41 7.48
C GLN A 398 -5.18 6.68 8.20
N HIS A 399 -6.43 7.01 7.93
CA HIS A 399 -7.57 6.41 8.64
C HIS A 399 -7.78 4.96 8.22
N PHE A 400 -8.17 4.71 6.97
CA PHE A 400 -8.37 3.36 6.44
C PHE A 400 -7.07 2.84 5.83
N VAL A 401 -6.16 2.33 6.68
CA VAL A 401 -4.86 1.82 6.25
C VAL A 401 -4.68 0.37 6.70
N SER A 402 -4.15 -0.49 5.82
CA SER A 402 -3.74 -1.85 6.18
C SER A 402 -2.44 -1.85 6.98
N SER A 403 -2.29 -2.78 7.93
CA SER A 403 -1.00 -2.96 8.63
C SER A 403 0.04 -3.64 7.73
N ALA A 404 -0.41 -4.63 6.96
CA ALA A 404 0.33 -5.28 5.89
C ALA A 404 -0.59 -5.62 4.72
N VAL A 405 -0.02 -5.75 3.53
CA VAL A 405 -0.68 -6.36 2.36
C VAL A 405 0.00 -7.70 2.07
N VAL A 406 -0.81 -8.74 1.92
CA VAL A 406 -0.37 -10.11 1.61
C VAL A 406 -0.94 -10.51 0.25
N THR A 407 -0.11 -11.12 -0.59
CA THR A 407 -0.44 -11.52 -1.97
C THR A 407 -0.31 -13.04 -2.14
N PRO A 408 -1.38 -13.81 -1.86
CA PRO A 408 -1.33 -15.27 -1.95
C PRO A 408 -1.14 -15.73 -3.39
N ARG A 409 -0.40 -16.83 -3.59
CA ARG A 409 -0.13 -17.42 -4.92
C ARG A 409 -1.25 -18.33 -5.41
N GLY A 410 -2.16 -18.73 -4.54
CA GLY A 410 -3.27 -19.63 -4.87
C GLY A 410 -4.15 -19.95 -3.67
N VAL A 411 -5.16 -20.80 -3.90
CA VAL A 411 -6.21 -21.11 -2.91
C VAL A 411 -5.65 -21.73 -1.63
N ALA A 412 -4.65 -22.61 -1.73
CA ALA A 412 -4.04 -23.23 -0.55
C ALA A 412 -3.45 -22.20 0.43
N GLU A 413 -2.83 -21.14 -0.09
CA GLU A 413 -2.27 -20.06 0.73
C GLU A 413 -3.38 -19.18 1.31
N VAL A 414 -4.45 -18.91 0.55
CA VAL A 414 -5.64 -18.22 1.10
C VAL A 414 -6.18 -18.98 2.31
N GLN A 415 -6.37 -20.31 2.20
CA GLN A 415 -6.84 -21.13 3.31
C GLN A 415 -5.89 -21.10 4.51
N ALA A 416 -4.58 -21.14 4.27
CA ALA A 416 -3.56 -21.08 5.32
C ALA A 416 -3.53 -19.72 6.02
N ILE A 417 -3.60 -18.61 5.27
CA ILE A 417 -3.67 -17.25 5.82
C ILE A 417 -4.94 -17.08 6.66
N VAL A 418 -6.09 -17.55 6.20
CA VAL A 418 -7.35 -17.51 6.97
C VAL A 418 -7.21 -18.26 8.30
N LYS A 419 -6.55 -19.42 8.31
CA LYS A 419 -6.27 -20.18 9.55
C LYS A 419 -5.34 -19.41 10.48
N LEU A 420 -4.33 -18.73 9.95
CA LEU A 420 -3.44 -17.86 10.74
C LEU A 420 -4.21 -16.66 11.31
N CYS A 421 -5.06 -16.00 10.53
CA CYS A 421 -5.94 -14.93 11.02
C CYS A 421 -6.84 -15.42 12.16
N ASN A 422 -7.37 -16.64 12.10
CA ASN A 422 -8.11 -17.23 13.23
C ASN A 422 -7.23 -17.50 14.45
N LYS A 423 -6.01 -18.01 14.25
CA LYS A 423 -5.05 -18.30 15.33
C LYS A 423 -4.69 -17.03 16.10
N PHE A 424 -4.43 -15.94 15.39
CA PHE A 424 -3.96 -14.67 15.93
C PHE A 424 -5.05 -13.64 16.15
N GLU A 425 -6.29 -13.94 15.75
CA GLU A 425 -7.45 -13.03 15.81
C GLU A 425 -7.20 -11.69 15.09
N ILE A 426 -6.50 -11.78 13.96
CA ILE A 426 -6.14 -10.63 13.14
C ILE A 426 -7.17 -10.47 12.00
N PRO A 427 -7.76 -9.28 11.84
CA PRO A 427 -8.74 -9.03 10.79
C PRO A 427 -8.10 -8.99 9.40
N LEU A 428 -8.84 -9.52 8.43
CA LEU A 428 -8.44 -9.73 7.04
C LEU A 428 -9.40 -9.00 6.11
N TRP A 429 -8.88 -8.30 5.10
CA TRP A 429 -9.67 -7.55 4.13
C TRP A 429 -9.35 -8.03 2.71
N PRO A 430 -10.17 -8.91 2.13
CA PRO A 430 -9.94 -9.42 0.78
C PRO A 430 -10.34 -8.40 -0.27
N PHE A 431 -9.51 -8.27 -1.31
CA PHE A 431 -9.88 -7.59 -2.53
C PHE A 431 -9.22 -8.25 -3.73
N SER A 432 -9.82 -8.06 -4.91
CA SER A 432 -9.26 -8.56 -6.16
C SER A 432 -8.20 -7.57 -6.69
N ILE A 433 -8.62 -6.55 -7.44
CA ILE A 433 -7.69 -5.60 -8.08
C ILE A 433 -7.47 -4.33 -7.25
N GLY A 434 -8.38 -3.97 -6.34
CA GLY A 434 -8.29 -2.74 -5.52
C GLY A 434 -8.76 -1.46 -6.24
N ARG A 435 -9.35 -1.57 -7.42
CA ARG A 435 -9.88 -0.44 -8.21
C ARG A 435 -11.31 -0.02 -7.83
N ASN A 436 -11.73 -0.26 -6.58
CA ASN A 436 -13.03 0.16 -6.08
C ASN A 436 -13.08 1.65 -5.70
N VAL A 437 -12.54 2.49 -6.58
CA VAL A 437 -12.26 3.91 -6.33
C VAL A 437 -13.57 4.70 -6.27
N GLY A 438 -13.69 5.60 -5.30
CA GLY A 438 -14.94 6.27 -4.95
C GLY A 438 -15.82 5.50 -3.97
N TYR A 439 -15.45 4.25 -3.66
CA TYR A 439 -16.04 3.43 -2.61
C TYR A 439 -15.01 2.95 -1.56
N GLY A 440 -13.76 3.45 -1.62
CA GLY A 440 -12.68 3.17 -0.65
C GLY A 440 -11.50 2.38 -1.22
N GLY A 441 -11.51 2.04 -2.52
CA GLY A 441 -10.39 1.39 -3.19
C GLY A 441 -10.06 0.01 -2.61
N ALA A 442 -8.82 -0.18 -2.20
CA ALA A 442 -8.35 -1.41 -1.52
C ALA A 442 -8.34 -1.29 0.01
N ALA A 443 -8.75 -0.14 0.55
CA ALA A 443 -8.61 0.15 1.97
C ALA A 443 -9.51 -0.74 2.84
N PRO A 444 -9.02 -1.19 4.01
CA PRO A 444 -9.85 -1.95 4.93
C PRO A 444 -10.80 -1.04 5.72
N ARG A 445 -12.02 -1.51 5.98
CA ARG A 445 -12.97 -0.80 6.86
C ARG A 445 -12.43 -0.63 8.28
N VAL A 446 -11.78 -1.66 8.83
CA VAL A 446 -11.12 -1.62 10.14
C VAL A 446 -9.63 -1.32 9.93
N PRO A 447 -9.12 -0.17 10.43
CA PRO A 447 -7.71 0.18 10.31
C PRO A 447 -6.79 -0.88 10.91
N GLY A 448 -5.64 -1.10 10.28
CA GLY A 448 -4.67 -2.10 10.68
C GLY A 448 -5.01 -3.53 10.25
N SER A 449 -6.14 -3.78 9.56
CA SER A 449 -6.41 -5.10 8.98
C SER A 449 -5.34 -5.51 7.95
N ILE A 450 -5.24 -6.81 7.69
CA ILE A 450 -4.38 -7.35 6.63
C ILE A 450 -5.12 -7.23 5.30
N GLY A 451 -4.59 -6.43 4.37
CA GLY A 451 -5.08 -6.40 3.00
C GLY A 451 -4.68 -7.69 2.28
N LEU A 452 -5.63 -8.41 1.69
CA LEU A 452 -5.37 -9.63 0.92
C LEU A 452 -5.60 -9.36 -0.56
N ASP A 453 -4.52 -9.09 -1.29
CA ASP A 453 -4.55 -8.84 -2.74
C ASP A 453 -4.53 -10.18 -3.48
N LEU A 454 -5.72 -10.67 -3.80
CA LEU A 454 -5.91 -11.93 -4.52
C LEU A 454 -5.46 -11.82 -5.99
N GLY A 455 -5.58 -10.62 -6.57
CA GLY A 455 -5.45 -10.42 -8.00
C GLY A 455 -4.02 -10.48 -8.52
N LYS A 456 -3.00 -10.28 -7.67
CA LYS A 456 -1.59 -10.28 -8.10
C LYS A 456 -1.18 -11.58 -8.77
N HIS A 457 -1.54 -12.73 -8.19
CA HIS A 457 -1.12 -14.05 -8.68
C HIS A 457 -2.28 -14.94 -9.14
N MET A 458 -3.50 -14.74 -8.61
CA MET A 458 -4.68 -15.50 -9.02
C MET A 458 -5.42 -14.75 -10.13
N ASN A 459 -4.84 -14.72 -11.32
CA ASN A 459 -5.28 -13.88 -12.45
C ASN A 459 -5.60 -14.68 -13.73
N LYS A 460 -5.90 -15.98 -13.61
CA LYS A 460 -6.15 -16.84 -14.76
C LYS A 460 -7.60 -16.78 -15.25
N ILE A 461 -7.75 -16.78 -16.57
CA ILE A 461 -8.99 -17.19 -17.24
C ILE A 461 -8.92 -18.71 -17.36
N LEU A 462 -9.65 -19.39 -16.47
CA LEU A 462 -9.55 -20.85 -16.31
C LEU A 462 -10.22 -21.60 -17.45
N LYS A 463 -11.34 -21.07 -17.96
CA LYS A 463 -12.07 -21.65 -19.08
C LYS A 463 -12.88 -20.57 -19.80
N VAL A 464 -12.96 -20.66 -21.12
CA VAL A 464 -14.03 -20.02 -21.92
C VAL A 464 -14.71 -21.12 -22.72
N ASP A 465 -16.02 -21.25 -22.56
CA ASP A 465 -16.83 -22.24 -23.25
C ASP A 465 -17.77 -21.54 -24.22
N VAL A 466 -17.63 -21.87 -25.51
CA VAL A 466 -18.42 -21.24 -26.58
C VAL A 466 -19.84 -21.76 -26.61
N ASP A 467 -20.02 -23.06 -26.40
CA ASP A 467 -21.33 -23.71 -26.50
C ASP A 467 -22.20 -23.40 -25.29
N GLY A 468 -21.57 -23.33 -24.10
CA GLY A 468 -22.19 -22.85 -22.87
C GLY A 468 -22.23 -21.33 -22.72
N ALA A 469 -21.57 -20.59 -23.61
CA ALA A 469 -21.44 -19.13 -23.58
C ALA A 469 -21.05 -18.56 -22.20
N TYR A 470 -19.93 -19.04 -21.64
CA TYR A 470 -19.46 -18.60 -20.32
C TYR A 470 -17.94 -18.55 -20.20
N ALA A 471 -17.46 -17.84 -19.18
CA ALA A 471 -16.08 -17.92 -18.70
C ALA A 471 -16.03 -18.32 -17.22
N LEU A 472 -14.95 -18.99 -16.82
CA LEU A 472 -14.58 -19.24 -15.43
C LEU A 472 -13.28 -18.48 -15.14
N VAL A 473 -13.29 -17.58 -14.16
CA VAL A 473 -12.19 -16.63 -13.91
C VAL A 473 -11.74 -16.62 -12.46
N GLU A 474 -10.46 -16.33 -12.25
CA GLU A 474 -9.89 -15.98 -10.94
C GLU A 474 -10.02 -14.46 -10.66
N PRO A 475 -9.81 -14.00 -9.40
CA PRO A 475 -10.06 -12.61 -9.00
C PRO A 475 -9.25 -11.57 -9.79
N GLY A 476 -8.04 -11.90 -10.23
CA GLY A 476 -7.14 -11.01 -10.93
C GLY A 476 -7.50 -10.73 -12.39
N VAL A 477 -8.49 -11.43 -12.97
CA VAL A 477 -8.92 -11.16 -14.35
C VAL A 477 -9.68 -9.84 -14.41
N THR A 478 -9.11 -8.86 -15.11
CA THR A 478 -9.81 -7.61 -15.43
C THR A 478 -10.72 -7.76 -16.64
N TYR A 479 -11.65 -6.83 -16.85
CA TYR A 479 -12.46 -6.79 -18.07
C TYR A 479 -11.58 -6.64 -19.33
N ALA A 480 -10.50 -5.85 -19.25
CA ALA A 480 -9.50 -5.74 -20.31
C ALA A 480 -8.82 -7.08 -20.62
N ASP A 481 -8.43 -7.85 -19.59
CA ASP A 481 -7.79 -9.16 -19.77
C ASP A 481 -8.76 -10.16 -20.42
N LEU A 482 -10.00 -10.22 -19.95
CA LEU A 482 -11.01 -11.13 -20.52
C LEU A 482 -11.35 -10.77 -21.97
N HIS A 483 -11.51 -9.48 -22.27
CA HIS A 483 -11.71 -9.02 -23.65
C HIS A 483 -10.52 -9.39 -24.54
N GLN A 484 -9.29 -9.11 -24.08
CA GLN A 484 -8.07 -9.38 -24.85
C GLN A 484 -7.92 -10.89 -25.10
N TYR A 485 -8.23 -11.73 -24.11
CA TYR A 485 -8.26 -13.18 -24.30
C TYR A 485 -9.23 -13.61 -25.40
N LEU A 486 -10.44 -13.04 -25.44
CA LEU A 486 -11.39 -13.36 -26.52
C LEU A 486 -10.88 -12.91 -27.89
N VAL A 487 -10.17 -11.78 -27.96
CA VAL A 487 -9.54 -11.29 -29.21
C VAL A 487 -8.42 -12.23 -29.64
N ASP A 488 -7.46 -12.50 -28.75
CA ASP A 488 -6.27 -13.31 -29.04
C ASP A 488 -6.63 -14.76 -29.45
N ASN A 489 -7.75 -15.28 -28.94
CA ASN A 489 -8.24 -16.62 -29.24
C ASN A 489 -9.30 -16.65 -30.37
N ASN A 490 -9.55 -15.53 -31.06
CA ASN A 490 -10.56 -15.41 -32.13
C ASN A 490 -11.98 -15.83 -31.68
N LEU A 491 -12.31 -15.54 -30.42
CA LEU A 491 -13.61 -15.81 -29.81
C LEU A 491 -14.50 -14.58 -29.74
N ARG A 492 -13.96 -13.37 -29.92
CA ARG A 492 -14.71 -12.11 -29.84
C ARG A 492 -15.84 -11.99 -30.88
N ASP A 493 -15.71 -12.70 -32.01
CA ASP A 493 -16.76 -12.80 -33.03
C ASP A 493 -17.90 -13.74 -32.61
N LYS A 494 -17.69 -14.58 -31.59
CA LYS A 494 -18.68 -15.53 -31.07
C LYS A 494 -19.30 -15.07 -29.75
N LEU A 495 -18.49 -14.49 -28.87
CA LEU A 495 -18.87 -14.11 -27.51
C LEU A 495 -18.42 -12.68 -27.20
N TRP A 496 -19.28 -11.94 -26.52
CA TRP A 496 -19.05 -10.59 -26.03
C TRP A 496 -19.09 -10.64 -24.49
N ILE A 497 -18.25 -9.82 -23.85
CA ILE A 497 -18.34 -9.56 -22.42
C ILE A 497 -19.29 -8.39 -22.16
N ASP A 498 -19.79 -8.27 -20.94
CA ASP A 498 -20.29 -6.98 -20.44
C ASP A 498 -19.15 -6.25 -19.71
N VAL A 499 -19.14 -4.91 -19.76
CA VAL A 499 -18.13 -4.08 -19.10
C VAL A 499 -18.76 -2.89 -18.38
N PRO A 500 -18.24 -2.49 -17.21
CA PRO A 500 -18.50 -1.17 -16.62
C PRO A 500 -17.78 -0.08 -17.43
N ASP A 501 -17.86 1.19 -17.00
CA ASP A 501 -17.27 2.31 -17.75
C ASP A 501 -15.75 2.20 -17.88
N LEU A 502 -15.10 1.72 -16.81
CA LEU A 502 -13.65 1.55 -16.75
C LEU A 502 -13.28 0.06 -16.80
N GLY A 503 -12.57 -0.33 -17.85
CA GLY A 503 -12.19 -1.73 -18.11
C GLY A 503 -11.14 -2.32 -17.18
N GLY A 504 -10.54 -1.50 -16.31
CA GLY A 504 -9.51 -1.95 -15.38
C GLY A 504 -10.03 -2.71 -14.16
N GLY A 505 -11.34 -2.71 -13.89
CA GLY A 505 -11.92 -3.45 -12.76
C GLY A 505 -11.75 -4.97 -12.89
N SER A 506 -11.76 -5.69 -11.77
CA SER A 506 -11.89 -7.16 -11.76
C SER A 506 -13.30 -7.56 -12.18
N VAL A 507 -13.43 -8.56 -13.05
CA VAL A 507 -14.74 -9.13 -13.44
C VAL A 507 -15.44 -9.69 -12.20
N LEU A 508 -14.74 -10.54 -11.45
CA LEU A 508 -15.25 -11.16 -10.23
C LEU A 508 -15.50 -10.12 -9.14
N GLY A 509 -14.54 -9.24 -8.86
CA GLY A 509 -14.64 -8.25 -7.79
C GLY A 509 -15.76 -7.24 -8.00
N ASN A 510 -16.00 -6.80 -9.24
CA ASN A 510 -17.14 -5.96 -9.57
C ASN A 510 -18.47 -6.74 -9.41
N THR A 511 -18.51 -7.99 -9.84
CA THR A 511 -19.70 -8.86 -9.74
C THR A 511 -20.09 -9.13 -8.28
N THR A 512 -19.14 -9.43 -7.40
CA THR A 512 -19.41 -9.63 -5.95
C THR A 512 -19.88 -8.35 -5.26
N GLU A 513 -19.62 -7.21 -5.87
CA GLU A 513 -20.08 -5.91 -5.40
C GLU A 513 -21.39 -5.45 -6.06
N ARG A 514 -22.01 -6.33 -6.87
CA ARG A 514 -23.22 -6.07 -7.64
C ARG A 514 -23.08 -4.85 -8.56
N GLY A 515 -21.90 -4.71 -9.16
CA GLY A 515 -21.65 -3.64 -10.10
C GLY A 515 -22.44 -3.82 -11.40
N VAL A 516 -22.52 -2.73 -12.15
CA VAL A 516 -23.36 -2.59 -13.34
C VAL A 516 -22.48 -2.38 -14.57
N GLY A 517 -22.93 -2.89 -15.71
CA GLY A 517 -22.43 -2.56 -17.03
C GLY A 517 -23.59 -2.29 -17.99
N TYR A 518 -23.34 -2.38 -19.30
CA TYR A 518 -24.15 -1.61 -20.27
C TYR A 518 -24.68 -2.38 -21.46
N THR A 519 -24.35 -3.65 -21.64
CA THR A 519 -24.98 -4.52 -22.65
C THR A 519 -26.31 -5.08 -22.09
N PRO A 520 -27.02 -5.97 -22.80
CA PRO A 520 -28.12 -6.74 -22.22
C PRO A 520 -27.72 -7.57 -20.98
N TYR A 521 -26.43 -7.83 -20.78
CA TYR A 521 -25.87 -8.60 -19.66
C TYR A 521 -25.36 -7.68 -18.52
N GLY A 522 -25.81 -6.42 -18.49
CA GLY A 522 -25.28 -5.36 -17.61
C GLY A 522 -25.58 -5.50 -16.12
N ASP A 523 -26.43 -6.45 -15.70
CA ASP A 523 -26.51 -6.86 -14.30
C ASP A 523 -25.51 -8.00 -14.06
N HIS A 524 -24.27 -7.65 -13.68
CA HIS A 524 -23.20 -8.62 -13.58
C HIS A 524 -23.50 -9.73 -12.57
N PHE A 525 -24.13 -9.39 -11.44
CA PHE A 525 -24.49 -10.41 -10.46
C PHE A 525 -25.62 -11.30 -10.96
N MET A 526 -26.54 -10.82 -11.79
CA MET A 526 -27.51 -11.72 -12.42
C MET A 526 -26.84 -12.70 -13.42
N MET A 527 -25.70 -12.34 -14.00
CA MET A 527 -24.97 -13.14 -15.00
C MET A 527 -23.94 -14.11 -14.41
N HIS A 528 -23.69 -14.12 -13.09
CA HIS A 528 -22.79 -15.12 -12.51
C HIS A 528 -23.44 -16.52 -12.53
N CYS A 529 -22.59 -17.56 -12.56
CA CYS A 529 -23.03 -18.95 -12.43
C CYS A 529 -21.98 -19.79 -11.71
N GLY A 530 -22.19 -19.96 -10.40
CA GLY A 530 -21.31 -20.74 -9.53
C GLY A 530 -20.05 -19.97 -9.10
N MET A 531 -19.67 -20.19 -7.84
CA MET A 531 -18.54 -19.54 -7.17
C MET A 531 -17.74 -20.58 -6.40
N GLU A 532 -16.42 -20.39 -6.31
CA GLU A 532 -15.57 -21.10 -5.35
C GLU A 532 -15.16 -20.13 -4.24
N VAL A 533 -15.39 -20.51 -2.99
CA VAL A 533 -15.29 -19.61 -1.83
C VAL A 533 -14.53 -20.28 -0.70
N VAL A 534 -13.57 -19.57 -0.11
CA VAL A 534 -12.94 -19.93 1.16
C VAL A 534 -13.74 -19.29 2.31
N LEU A 535 -14.30 -20.12 3.18
CA LEU A 535 -15.07 -19.69 4.35
C LEU A 535 -14.14 -19.17 5.47
N PRO A 536 -14.68 -18.47 6.49
CA PRO A 536 -13.87 -17.88 7.55
C PRO A 536 -13.08 -18.89 8.39
N ASP A 537 -13.43 -20.18 8.39
CA ASP A 537 -12.67 -21.26 9.03
C ASP A 537 -11.57 -21.86 8.13
N GLY A 538 -11.47 -21.40 6.88
CA GLY A 538 -10.57 -21.91 5.85
C GLY A 538 -11.14 -23.07 5.04
N THR A 539 -12.40 -23.46 5.22
CA THR A 539 -13.06 -24.49 4.41
C THR A 539 -13.30 -23.98 2.98
N LEU A 540 -13.05 -24.81 1.97
CA LEU A 540 -13.33 -24.48 0.57
C LEU A 540 -14.68 -25.06 0.16
N ILE A 541 -15.53 -24.24 -0.47
CA ILE A 541 -16.80 -24.68 -1.03
C ILE A 541 -16.94 -24.24 -2.50
N ARG A 542 -17.75 -24.98 -3.26
CA ARG A 542 -18.28 -24.55 -4.57
C ARG A 542 -19.80 -24.42 -4.46
N THR A 543 -20.36 -23.35 -5.00
CA THR A 543 -21.81 -23.11 -4.97
C THR A 543 -22.53 -23.70 -6.19
N GLY A 544 -23.86 -23.77 -6.12
CA GLY A 544 -24.71 -24.26 -7.21
C GLY A 544 -24.39 -25.69 -7.64
N MET A 545 -24.36 -25.92 -8.95
CA MET A 545 -23.98 -27.21 -9.53
C MET A 545 -22.51 -27.59 -9.28
N GLY A 546 -21.66 -26.68 -8.81
CA GLY A 546 -20.26 -26.97 -8.49
C GLY A 546 -20.09 -27.79 -7.21
N ALA A 547 -21.12 -27.84 -6.36
CA ALA A 547 -21.14 -28.72 -5.20
C ALA A 547 -21.32 -30.20 -5.58
N LEU A 548 -21.88 -30.48 -6.77
CA LEU A 548 -21.94 -31.84 -7.31
C LEU A 548 -20.55 -32.17 -7.89
N PRO A 549 -19.85 -33.19 -7.38
CA PRO A 549 -18.52 -33.53 -7.89
C PRO A 549 -18.58 -33.99 -9.36
N ASN A 550 -17.48 -33.77 -10.07
CA ASN A 550 -17.27 -34.41 -11.36
C ASN A 550 -16.84 -35.88 -11.12
N PRO A 551 -17.57 -36.88 -11.64
CA PRO A 551 -17.21 -38.29 -11.46
C PRO A 551 -15.86 -38.66 -12.10
N ASP A 552 -15.39 -37.87 -13.06
CA ASP A 552 -14.15 -38.12 -13.81
C ASP A 552 -12.94 -37.33 -13.25
N ALA A 553 -13.13 -36.48 -12.24
CA ALA A 553 -12.03 -35.74 -11.62
C ALA A 553 -11.12 -36.67 -10.80
N ASP A 554 -9.81 -36.40 -10.78
CA ASP A 554 -8.87 -37.14 -9.93
C ASP A 554 -9.21 -36.91 -8.45
N PRO A 555 -9.63 -37.93 -7.70
CA PRO A 555 -9.98 -37.78 -6.29
C PRO A 555 -8.78 -37.46 -5.40
N ASN A 556 -7.55 -37.66 -5.89
CA ASN A 556 -6.32 -37.37 -5.16
C ASN A 556 -5.81 -35.93 -5.40
N ALA A 557 -6.31 -35.24 -6.41
CA ALA A 557 -5.97 -33.85 -6.65
C ALA A 557 -6.52 -32.97 -5.50
N PRO A 558 -5.79 -31.91 -5.09
CA PRO A 558 -6.30 -30.94 -4.13
C PRO A 558 -7.67 -30.38 -4.57
N PRO A 559 -8.64 -30.16 -3.66
CA PRO A 559 -10.00 -29.76 -4.05
C PRO A 559 -10.09 -28.52 -4.97
N HIS A 560 -9.16 -27.57 -4.80
CA HIS A 560 -9.11 -26.35 -5.61
C HIS A 560 -8.58 -26.55 -7.05
N GLU A 561 -7.97 -27.70 -7.32
CA GLU A 561 -7.45 -28.14 -8.63
C GLU A 561 -8.36 -29.19 -9.29
N GLN A 562 -9.34 -29.74 -8.57
CA GLN A 562 -10.25 -30.74 -9.12
C GLN A 562 -11.13 -30.12 -10.23
N GLU A 563 -11.16 -30.78 -11.38
CA GLU A 563 -12.04 -30.42 -12.49
C GLU A 563 -13.50 -30.35 -12.02
N PRO A 564 -14.20 -29.23 -12.25
CA PRO A 564 -15.57 -29.08 -11.81
C PRO A 564 -16.54 -29.89 -12.66
N ASN A 565 -17.74 -30.09 -12.13
CA ASN A 565 -18.84 -30.65 -12.89
C ASN A 565 -19.17 -29.76 -14.10
N SER A 566 -19.44 -30.36 -15.26
CA SER A 566 -19.69 -29.63 -16.52
C SER A 566 -20.91 -28.71 -16.45
N ALA A 567 -21.84 -28.95 -15.52
CA ALA A 567 -23.02 -28.11 -15.30
C ALA A 567 -22.77 -26.92 -14.35
N TRP A 568 -21.57 -26.77 -13.77
CA TRP A 568 -21.30 -25.74 -12.75
C TRP A 568 -21.62 -24.33 -13.25
N GLN A 569 -21.15 -23.96 -14.44
CA GLN A 569 -21.39 -22.65 -15.06
C GLN A 569 -22.65 -22.60 -15.93
N LEU A 570 -23.47 -23.65 -15.94
CA LEU A 570 -24.70 -23.71 -16.75
C LEU A 570 -25.97 -23.51 -15.92
N PHE A 571 -25.94 -23.80 -14.62
CA PHE A 571 -27.11 -23.68 -13.75
C PHE A 571 -26.76 -23.25 -12.32
N ASN A 572 -27.19 -22.05 -11.97
CA ASN A 572 -26.77 -21.33 -10.77
C ASN A 572 -27.28 -21.99 -9.48
N TYR A 573 -28.52 -22.49 -9.50
CA TYR A 573 -29.22 -22.82 -8.26
C TYR A 573 -28.77 -24.13 -7.62
N GLY A 574 -28.37 -25.12 -8.44
CA GLY A 574 -28.06 -26.46 -7.93
C GLY A 574 -29.25 -27.08 -7.19
N PHE A 575 -29.06 -27.45 -5.93
CA PHE A 575 -30.08 -28.07 -5.08
C PHE A 575 -30.05 -27.52 -3.65
N GLY A 576 -31.23 -27.25 -3.05
CA GLY A 576 -31.35 -26.74 -1.69
C GLY A 576 -31.36 -25.20 -1.61
N PRO A 577 -30.96 -24.61 -0.46
CA PRO A 577 -30.82 -23.16 -0.31
C PRO A 577 -29.81 -22.58 -1.30
N TYR A 578 -30.17 -21.48 -1.95
CA TYR A 578 -29.31 -20.77 -2.88
C TYR A 578 -28.48 -19.71 -2.14
N ASN A 579 -27.19 -19.96 -1.99
CA ASN A 579 -26.33 -19.22 -1.07
C ASN A 579 -25.52 -18.11 -1.72
N ASP A 580 -25.37 -18.08 -3.04
CA ASP A 580 -24.42 -17.19 -3.73
C ASP A 580 -24.60 -15.71 -3.35
N GLY A 581 -25.85 -15.28 -3.15
CA GLY A 581 -26.18 -13.92 -2.72
C GLY A 581 -25.56 -13.51 -1.39
N ILE A 582 -25.33 -14.46 -0.46
CA ILE A 582 -24.73 -14.15 0.84
C ILE A 582 -23.25 -13.78 0.71
N PHE A 583 -22.58 -14.08 -0.40
CA PHE A 583 -21.17 -13.74 -0.65
C PHE A 583 -20.98 -12.43 -1.42
N THR A 584 -22.04 -11.65 -1.60
CA THR A 584 -21.99 -10.36 -2.29
C THR A 584 -22.21 -9.20 -1.32
N GLN A 585 -21.40 -8.15 -1.43
CA GLN A 585 -21.41 -7.01 -0.51
C GLN A 585 -21.45 -7.47 0.96
N SER A 586 -20.62 -8.47 1.31
CA SER A 586 -20.66 -9.13 2.61
C SER A 586 -19.26 -9.61 3.02
N SER A 587 -19.15 -10.02 4.29
CA SER A 587 -17.92 -10.52 4.90
C SER A 587 -17.98 -12.02 5.21
N LEU A 588 -18.76 -12.79 4.44
CA LEU A 588 -19.07 -14.20 4.76
C LEU A 588 -18.15 -15.23 4.08
N GLY A 589 -17.28 -14.80 3.16
CA GLY A 589 -16.30 -15.68 2.52
C GLY A 589 -15.38 -14.93 1.56
N ILE A 590 -14.29 -15.57 1.15
CA ILE A 590 -13.33 -15.06 0.17
C ILE A 590 -13.56 -15.80 -1.14
N VAL A 591 -14.08 -15.10 -2.15
CA VAL A 591 -14.35 -15.69 -3.46
C VAL A 591 -13.05 -15.80 -4.25
N VAL A 592 -12.70 -17.03 -4.65
CA VAL A 592 -11.44 -17.37 -5.33
C VAL A 592 -11.61 -17.81 -6.78
N LYS A 593 -12.83 -18.18 -7.21
CA LYS A 593 -13.20 -18.40 -8.62
C LYS A 593 -14.66 -18.04 -8.83
N MET A 594 -15.02 -17.59 -10.02
CA MET A 594 -16.41 -17.29 -10.38
C MET A 594 -16.68 -17.58 -11.84
N GLY A 595 -17.82 -18.22 -12.10
CA GLY A 595 -18.39 -18.34 -13.44
C GLY A 595 -19.17 -17.08 -13.82
N ILE A 596 -19.01 -16.63 -15.07
CA ILE A 596 -19.75 -15.50 -15.63
C ILE A 596 -20.26 -15.86 -17.03
N TRP A 597 -21.54 -15.62 -17.30
CA TRP A 597 -22.10 -15.80 -18.63
C TRP A 597 -21.64 -14.69 -19.56
N LEU A 598 -21.42 -15.06 -20.82
CA LEU A 598 -20.98 -14.21 -21.91
C LEU A 598 -22.11 -14.11 -22.93
N MET A 599 -22.33 -12.92 -23.47
CA MET A 599 -23.36 -12.72 -24.46
C MET A 599 -22.89 -13.29 -25.81
N VAL A 600 -23.69 -14.15 -26.44
CA VAL A 600 -23.40 -14.58 -27.81
C VAL A 600 -23.47 -13.36 -28.74
N ASN A 601 -22.55 -13.28 -29.70
CA ASN A 601 -22.53 -12.18 -30.67
C ASN A 601 -23.93 -12.01 -31.29
N PRO A 602 -24.54 -10.83 -31.16
CA PRO A 602 -25.94 -10.62 -31.53
C PRO A 602 -26.19 -10.66 -33.05
N GLY A 603 -25.16 -10.74 -33.88
CA GLY A 603 -25.32 -10.74 -35.35
C GLY A 603 -25.67 -9.36 -35.94
N GLY A 604 -25.46 -8.29 -35.16
CA GLY A 604 -25.62 -6.91 -35.59
C GLY A 604 -25.75 -5.97 -34.38
N TYR A 605 -25.26 -4.75 -34.53
CA TYR A 605 -25.15 -3.78 -33.45
C TYR A 605 -25.20 -2.34 -34.00
N GLN A 606 -25.77 -1.42 -33.22
CA GLN A 606 -25.74 0.03 -33.45
C GLN A 606 -25.98 0.77 -32.13
N SER A 607 -25.01 1.53 -31.65
CA SER A 607 -25.26 2.52 -30.59
C SER A 607 -25.89 3.79 -31.15
N TYR A 608 -26.52 4.57 -30.27
CA TYR A 608 -27.12 5.85 -30.61
C TYR A 608 -27.11 6.81 -29.42
N LEU A 609 -27.19 8.09 -29.73
CA LEU A 609 -27.38 9.20 -28.80
C LEU A 609 -28.69 9.91 -29.11
N ILE A 610 -29.46 10.21 -28.07
CA ILE A 610 -30.59 11.13 -28.12
C ILE A 610 -30.32 12.31 -27.19
N THR A 611 -30.18 13.51 -27.75
CA THR A 611 -30.01 14.73 -26.95
C THR A 611 -31.37 15.24 -26.50
N ILE A 612 -31.54 15.47 -25.20
CA ILE A 612 -32.76 15.96 -24.57
C ILE A 612 -32.52 17.43 -24.18
N PRO A 613 -33.22 18.39 -24.82
CA PRO A 613 -32.75 19.77 -24.90
C PRO A 613 -32.86 20.54 -23.59
N GLN A 614 -33.98 20.46 -22.88
CA GLN A 614 -34.22 21.23 -21.65
C GLN A 614 -34.00 20.37 -20.39
N ASP A 615 -33.79 21.02 -19.24
CA ASP A 615 -33.63 20.30 -17.96
C ASP A 615 -34.96 19.65 -17.52
N GLU A 616 -36.09 20.32 -17.80
CA GLU A 616 -37.43 19.84 -17.44
C GLU A 616 -37.86 18.60 -18.26
N ASP A 617 -37.26 18.40 -19.43
CA ASP A 617 -37.56 17.27 -20.31
C ASP A 617 -37.12 15.91 -19.73
N LEU A 618 -36.34 15.90 -18.64
CA LEU A 618 -35.99 14.68 -17.90
C LEU A 618 -37.26 13.88 -17.54
N HIS A 619 -38.33 14.57 -17.11
CA HIS A 619 -39.58 13.92 -16.73
C HIS A 619 -40.15 13.09 -17.89
N GLN A 620 -40.37 13.74 -19.03
CA GLN A 620 -40.97 13.11 -20.20
C GLN A 620 -40.07 12.02 -20.77
N ALA A 621 -38.74 12.22 -20.76
CA ALA A 621 -37.78 11.21 -21.20
C ALA A 621 -37.89 9.91 -20.39
N ILE A 622 -37.95 10.00 -19.06
CA ILE A 622 -38.09 8.80 -18.21
C ILE A 622 -39.46 8.13 -18.41
N GLU A 623 -40.54 8.91 -18.58
CA GLU A 623 -41.86 8.38 -18.89
C GLU A 623 -41.92 7.63 -20.23
N ILE A 624 -41.15 8.08 -21.23
CA ILE A 624 -40.96 7.39 -22.51
C ILE A 624 -40.11 6.13 -22.33
N ILE A 625 -39.03 6.20 -21.54
CA ILE A 625 -38.11 5.08 -21.30
C ILE A 625 -38.82 3.92 -20.60
N ARG A 626 -39.67 4.18 -19.60
CA ARG A 626 -40.34 3.14 -18.78
C ARG A 626 -41.00 2.02 -19.61
N PRO A 627 -41.96 2.30 -20.53
CA PRO A 627 -42.59 1.26 -21.33
C PRO A 627 -41.62 0.64 -22.34
N LEU A 628 -40.69 1.40 -22.91
CA LEU A 628 -39.71 0.87 -23.87
C LEU A 628 -38.73 -0.11 -23.21
N ARG A 629 -38.34 0.17 -21.97
CA ARG A 629 -37.46 -0.69 -21.19
C ARG A 629 -38.16 -1.97 -20.78
N THR A 630 -39.34 -1.87 -20.15
CA THR A 630 -40.09 -3.04 -19.67
C THR A 630 -40.64 -3.95 -20.78
N SER A 631 -40.81 -3.43 -22.00
CA SER A 631 -41.15 -4.21 -23.21
C SER A 631 -39.93 -4.72 -23.98
N MET A 632 -38.72 -4.48 -23.48
CA MET A 632 -37.45 -4.89 -24.08
C MET A 632 -37.16 -4.27 -25.47
N VAL A 633 -37.83 -3.17 -25.83
CA VAL A 633 -37.43 -2.34 -26.98
C VAL A 633 -36.06 -1.72 -26.70
N LEU A 634 -35.84 -1.24 -25.47
CA LEU A 634 -34.51 -0.91 -24.96
C LEU A 634 -33.89 -2.19 -24.39
N GLN A 635 -33.09 -2.87 -25.21
CA GLN A 635 -32.57 -4.21 -24.94
C GLN A 635 -31.50 -4.22 -23.84
N ASN A 636 -30.57 -3.26 -23.90
CA ASN A 636 -29.45 -3.17 -22.98
C ASN A 636 -29.81 -2.37 -21.71
N VAL A 637 -28.79 -2.02 -20.92
CA VAL A 637 -28.90 -1.05 -19.82
C VAL A 637 -28.51 0.34 -20.35
N PRO A 638 -29.46 1.15 -20.85
CA PRO A 638 -29.15 2.49 -21.35
C PRO A 638 -28.91 3.46 -20.19
N THR A 639 -28.34 4.62 -20.49
CA THR A 639 -28.04 5.66 -19.50
C THR A 639 -28.59 7.01 -19.92
N VAL A 640 -29.10 7.77 -18.94
CA VAL A 640 -29.43 9.19 -19.08
C VAL A 640 -28.36 9.97 -18.33
N ARG A 641 -27.53 10.73 -19.03
CA ARG A 641 -26.35 11.42 -18.49
C ARG A 641 -26.60 12.92 -18.45
N HIS A 642 -26.26 13.55 -17.33
CA HIS A 642 -26.30 15.00 -17.21
C HIS A 642 -25.20 15.63 -18.08
N VAL A 643 -25.46 16.81 -18.68
CA VAL A 643 -24.51 17.49 -19.57
C VAL A 643 -23.10 17.63 -18.99
N LEU A 644 -22.97 17.87 -17.67
CA LEU A 644 -21.66 18.04 -17.06
C LEU A 644 -20.84 16.75 -16.99
N LEU A 645 -21.47 15.58 -16.96
CA LEU A 645 -20.73 14.32 -16.98
C LEU A 645 -20.00 14.16 -18.32
N ASP A 646 -20.69 14.45 -19.42
CA ASP A 646 -20.09 14.41 -20.76
C ASP A 646 -19.08 15.55 -20.96
N ALA A 647 -19.41 16.76 -20.51
CA ALA A 647 -18.52 17.91 -20.58
C ALA A 647 -17.20 17.67 -19.83
N ALA A 648 -17.26 17.00 -18.67
CA ALA A 648 -16.11 16.68 -17.84
C ALA A 648 -15.18 15.63 -18.49
N VAL A 649 -15.73 14.66 -19.23
CA VAL A 649 -14.90 13.76 -20.07
C VAL A 649 -14.24 14.55 -21.21
N MET A 650 -14.92 15.55 -21.76
CA MET A 650 -14.43 16.38 -22.87
C MET A 650 -13.49 17.53 -22.43
N GLY A 651 -13.29 17.73 -21.13
CA GLY A 651 -12.32 18.67 -20.59
C GLY A 651 -12.60 19.13 -19.16
N SER A 652 -11.57 19.70 -18.55
CA SER A 652 -11.62 20.28 -17.21
C SER A 652 -12.54 21.49 -17.13
N ARG A 653 -12.98 21.81 -15.90
CA ARG A 653 -13.95 22.87 -15.62
C ARG A 653 -13.53 24.26 -16.11
N ASP A 654 -12.24 24.57 -16.05
CA ASP A 654 -11.64 25.85 -16.49
C ASP A 654 -11.73 26.08 -18.01
N LYS A 655 -11.93 25.02 -18.81
CA LYS A 655 -12.26 25.13 -20.24
C LYS A 655 -13.63 25.76 -20.50
N TYR A 656 -14.51 25.77 -19.50
CA TYR A 656 -15.89 26.23 -19.60
C TYR A 656 -16.18 27.48 -18.77
N THR A 657 -15.62 27.61 -17.57
CA THR A 657 -15.84 28.78 -16.70
C THR A 657 -14.63 29.08 -15.82
N THR A 658 -14.45 30.34 -15.46
CA THR A 658 -13.49 30.77 -14.43
C THR A 658 -14.16 30.97 -13.06
N SER A 659 -15.50 30.95 -12.99
CA SER A 659 -16.26 31.07 -11.75
C SER A 659 -15.87 29.97 -10.77
N LYS A 660 -15.75 30.26 -9.47
CA LYS A 660 -15.55 29.23 -8.43
C LYS A 660 -16.86 28.74 -7.80
N LYS A 661 -18.01 29.29 -8.21
CA LYS A 661 -19.34 28.88 -7.75
C LYS A 661 -19.89 27.76 -8.63
N PRO A 662 -20.83 26.94 -8.13
CA PRO A 662 -21.59 26.01 -8.96
C PRO A 662 -22.18 26.69 -10.20
N LEU A 663 -22.12 26.00 -11.33
CA LEU A 663 -22.63 26.48 -12.62
C LEU A 663 -24.15 26.69 -12.56
N ASN A 664 -24.61 27.85 -13.00
CA ASN A 664 -26.06 28.12 -13.12
C ASN A 664 -26.64 27.56 -14.43
N ASP A 665 -27.97 27.51 -14.55
CA ASP A 665 -28.65 26.94 -15.72
C ASP A 665 -28.22 27.55 -17.05
N LYS A 666 -28.01 28.88 -17.10
CA LYS A 666 -27.56 29.54 -18.33
C LYS A 666 -26.17 29.05 -18.75
N GLU A 667 -25.25 28.88 -17.81
CA GLU A 667 -23.90 28.36 -18.12
C GLU A 667 -23.98 26.90 -18.57
N LEU A 668 -24.88 26.09 -17.99
CA LEU A 668 -25.11 24.71 -18.40
C LEU A 668 -25.71 24.61 -19.81
N ASP A 669 -26.64 25.50 -20.16
CA ASP A 669 -27.21 25.61 -21.51
C ASP A 669 -26.15 26.03 -22.53
N ASP A 670 -25.27 26.98 -22.17
CA ASP A 670 -24.17 27.43 -23.01
C ASP A 670 -23.16 26.29 -23.27
N ILE A 671 -22.87 25.46 -22.26
CA ILE A 671 -22.05 24.25 -22.40
C ILE A 671 -22.72 23.24 -23.32
N ALA A 672 -24.01 22.92 -23.09
CA ALA A 672 -24.78 22.00 -23.93
C ALA A 672 -24.74 22.43 -25.40
N LYS A 673 -24.97 23.71 -25.67
CA LYS A 673 -24.91 24.30 -27.01
C LYS A 673 -23.51 24.21 -27.63
N LYS A 674 -22.47 24.53 -26.85
CA LYS A 674 -21.06 24.48 -27.31
C LYS A 674 -20.64 23.06 -27.72
N LEU A 675 -21.15 22.04 -27.02
CA LEU A 675 -20.83 20.63 -27.26
C LEU A 675 -21.81 19.95 -28.24
N ASN A 676 -22.84 20.67 -28.72
CA ASN A 676 -23.94 20.12 -29.51
C ASN A 676 -24.64 18.94 -28.80
N LEU A 677 -24.83 19.08 -27.48
CA LEU A 677 -25.51 18.13 -26.59
C LEU A 677 -26.82 18.74 -26.08
N GLY A 678 -27.63 17.89 -25.41
CA GLY A 678 -28.77 18.34 -24.61
C GLY A 678 -28.35 18.66 -23.18
N ARG A 679 -29.28 19.20 -22.38
CA ARG A 679 -29.13 19.27 -20.91
C ARG A 679 -29.06 17.87 -20.29
N TRP A 680 -29.77 16.92 -20.92
CA TRP A 680 -29.65 15.48 -20.67
C TRP A 680 -29.33 14.74 -21.97
N ASN A 681 -28.58 13.65 -21.87
CA ASN A 681 -28.10 12.89 -23.02
C ASN A 681 -28.39 11.40 -22.79
N PHE A 682 -29.23 10.81 -23.63
CA PHE A 682 -29.60 9.40 -23.54
C PHE A 682 -28.76 8.55 -24.49
N TYR A 683 -28.00 7.62 -23.93
CA TYR A 683 -27.17 6.67 -24.67
C TYR A 683 -27.77 5.28 -24.57
N GLY A 684 -27.91 4.62 -25.71
CA GLY A 684 -28.40 3.24 -25.81
C GLY A 684 -27.87 2.53 -27.04
N ALA A 685 -28.24 1.26 -27.19
CA ALA A 685 -27.86 0.49 -28.37
C ALA A 685 -28.93 -0.53 -28.76
N LEU A 686 -28.87 -0.94 -30.02
CA LEU A 686 -29.73 -1.97 -30.60
C LEU A 686 -28.87 -3.15 -31.05
N TYR A 687 -29.36 -4.36 -30.76
CA TYR A 687 -28.65 -5.62 -30.91
C TYR A 687 -29.53 -6.57 -31.73
N GLY A 688 -28.92 -7.22 -32.71
CA GLY A 688 -29.58 -8.19 -33.57
C GLY A 688 -29.43 -7.88 -35.05
N PRO A 689 -30.02 -8.73 -35.90
CA PRO A 689 -30.08 -8.52 -37.34
C PRO A 689 -30.72 -7.16 -37.68
N GLU A 690 -30.29 -6.57 -38.81
CA GLU A 690 -30.76 -5.26 -39.27
C GLU A 690 -32.30 -5.08 -39.28
N PRO A 691 -33.12 -6.05 -39.70
CA PRO A 691 -34.58 -5.87 -39.68
C PRO A 691 -35.14 -5.62 -38.28
N ILE A 692 -34.59 -6.28 -37.26
CA ILE A 692 -35.00 -6.08 -35.86
C ILE A 692 -34.54 -4.70 -35.37
N ARG A 693 -33.26 -4.38 -35.60
CA ARG A 693 -32.70 -3.07 -35.20
C ARG A 693 -33.45 -1.92 -35.86
N LYS A 694 -33.81 -2.03 -37.14
CA LYS A 694 -34.55 -0.98 -37.84
C LYS A 694 -35.93 -0.73 -37.22
N VAL A 695 -36.70 -1.78 -36.94
CA VAL A 695 -38.02 -1.64 -36.32
C VAL A 695 -37.90 -1.07 -34.90
N MET A 696 -36.97 -1.58 -34.09
CA MET A 696 -36.74 -1.06 -32.74
C MET A 696 -36.31 0.41 -32.77
N TRP A 697 -35.44 0.79 -33.71
CA TRP A 697 -35.03 2.17 -33.89
C TRP A 697 -36.20 3.09 -34.26
N GLU A 698 -37.07 2.68 -35.18
CA GLU A 698 -38.27 3.44 -35.55
C GLU A 698 -39.19 3.67 -34.34
N VAL A 699 -39.35 2.66 -33.47
CA VAL A 699 -40.13 2.79 -32.23
C VAL A 699 -39.44 3.75 -31.24
N VAL A 700 -38.14 3.60 -30.99
CA VAL A 700 -37.38 4.47 -30.08
C VAL A 700 -37.41 5.91 -30.58
N LYS A 701 -37.05 6.14 -31.84
CA LYS A 701 -37.04 7.46 -32.46
C LYS A 701 -38.44 8.09 -32.48
N GLY A 702 -39.46 7.29 -32.82
CA GLY A 702 -40.85 7.74 -32.83
C GLY A 702 -41.33 8.19 -31.45
N ALA A 703 -41.00 7.44 -30.39
CA ALA A 703 -41.38 7.77 -29.03
C ALA A 703 -40.66 9.03 -28.51
N PHE A 704 -39.34 9.13 -28.68
CA PHE A 704 -38.56 10.28 -28.24
C PHE A 704 -38.82 11.56 -29.07
N SER A 705 -39.37 11.44 -30.27
CA SER A 705 -39.81 12.59 -31.08
C SER A 705 -40.97 13.38 -30.42
N ALA A 706 -41.61 12.83 -29.38
CA ALA A 706 -42.57 13.56 -28.56
C ALA A 706 -41.93 14.66 -27.69
N ILE A 707 -40.61 14.66 -27.51
CA ILE A 707 -39.86 15.70 -26.79
C ILE A 707 -39.45 16.79 -27.81
N PRO A 708 -39.97 18.03 -27.69
CA PRO A 708 -39.66 19.11 -28.62
C PRO A 708 -38.16 19.42 -28.67
N GLY A 709 -37.56 19.30 -29.86
CA GLY A 709 -36.15 19.63 -30.07
C GLY A 709 -35.18 18.48 -29.77
N ALA A 710 -35.67 17.28 -29.41
CA ALA A 710 -34.82 16.10 -29.33
C ALA A 710 -34.15 15.82 -30.69
N LYS A 711 -32.86 15.47 -30.64
CA LYS A 711 -32.05 15.11 -31.83
C LYS A 711 -31.45 13.73 -31.62
N PHE A 712 -31.21 13.06 -32.74
CA PHE A 712 -30.81 11.65 -32.79
C PHE A 712 -29.52 11.57 -33.59
N TYR A 713 -28.53 10.88 -33.04
CA TYR A 713 -27.23 10.74 -33.68
C TYR A 713 -26.74 9.31 -33.55
N PHE A 714 -26.16 8.81 -34.63
CA PHE A 714 -25.27 7.66 -34.61
C PHE A 714 -23.79 8.11 -34.46
N PRO A 715 -22.89 7.23 -34.01
CA PRO A 715 -21.47 7.57 -33.86
C PRO A 715 -20.84 8.18 -35.11
N GLU A 716 -21.22 7.72 -36.30
CA GLU A 716 -20.68 8.21 -37.58
C GLU A 716 -21.07 9.66 -37.88
N GLU A 717 -22.16 10.15 -37.29
CA GLU A 717 -22.66 11.53 -37.43
C GLU A 717 -21.98 12.50 -36.45
N MET A 718 -21.31 11.98 -35.40
CA MET A 718 -20.58 12.77 -34.41
C MET A 718 -19.18 12.18 -34.14
N PRO A 719 -18.27 12.17 -35.13
CA PRO A 719 -16.94 11.56 -35.00
C PRO A 719 -16.07 12.21 -33.91
N ASP A 720 -16.27 13.51 -33.66
CA ASP A 720 -15.52 14.27 -32.64
C ASP A 720 -16.12 14.16 -31.22
N ASN A 721 -17.29 13.52 -31.07
CA ASN A 721 -17.90 13.32 -29.76
C ASN A 721 -17.29 12.10 -29.07
N VAL A 722 -16.21 12.33 -28.33
CA VAL A 722 -15.46 11.29 -27.61
C VAL A 722 -16.33 10.43 -26.69
N VAL A 723 -17.41 10.98 -26.10
CA VAL A 723 -18.29 10.21 -25.20
C VAL A 723 -19.11 9.22 -26.02
N LEU A 724 -19.75 9.65 -27.10
CA LEU A 724 -20.49 8.73 -27.98
C LEU A 724 -19.58 7.66 -28.57
N GLN A 725 -18.38 8.02 -29.03
CA GLN A 725 -17.40 7.05 -29.55
C GLN A 725 -16.96 6.06 -28.46
N THR A 726 -16.73 6.53 -27.23
CA THR A 726 -16.35 5.66 -26.10
C THR A 726 -17.51 4.73 -25.73
N ARG A 727 -18.73 5.27 -25.63
CA ARG A 727 -19.91 4.47 -25.28
C ARG A 727 -20.29 3.48 -26.38
N ASP A 728 -20.01 3.78 -27.64
CA ASP A 728 -20.13 2.81 -28.74
C ASP A 728 -19.26 1.57 -28.53
N LEU A 729 -18.08 1.71 -27.90
CA LEU A 729 -17.23 0.58 -27.51
C LEU A 729 -17.77 -0.12 -26.25
N THR A 730 -18.10 0.65 -25.21
CA THR A 730 -18.60 0.12 -23.93
C THR A 730 -19.87 -0.70 -24.11
N LEU A 731 -20.82 -0.22 -24.94
CA LEU A 731 -22.11 -0.87 -25.21
C LEU A 731 -21.98 -2.17 -26.01
N GLN A 732 -20.80 -2.48 -26.55
CA GLN A 732 -20.51 -3.78 -27.17
C GLN A 732 -19.45 -4.57 -26.41
N GLY A 733 -19.23 -4.27 -25.13
CA GLY A 733 -18.31 -5.04 -24.30
C GLY A 733 -16.84 -4.80 -24.61
N ILE A 734 -16.48 -3.68 -25.24
CA ILE A 734 -15.10 -3.30 -25.47
C ILE A 734 -14.66 -2.36 -24.33
N PRO A 735 -13.73 -2.79 -23.47
CA PRO A 735 -13.31 -2.01 -22.30
C PRO A 735 -12.55 -0.75 -22.70
N THR A 736 -12.79 0.35 -21.98
CA THR A 736 -12.08 1.62 -22.17
C THR A 736 -11.61 2.21 -20.83
N MET A 737 -10.84 3.31 -20.91
CA MET A 737 -10.40 4.09 -19.76
C MET A 737 -10.72 5.58 -19.90
N THR A 738 -11.34 5.98 -21.02
CA THR A 738 -11.55 7.38 -21.41
C THR A 738 -12.43 8.11 -20.40
N GLU A 739 -13.42 7.43 -19.82
CA GLU A 739 -14.30 8.07 -18.84
C GLU A 739 -13.61 8.37 -17.51
N LEU A 740 -12.35 8.00 -17.28
CA LEU A 740 -11.64 8.46 -16.09
C LEU A 740 -11.43 10.00 -16.12
N GLU A 741 -11.46 10.61 -17.29
CA GLU A 741 -11.22 12.04 -17.47
C GLU A 741 -12.21 12.96 -16.75
N TRP A 742 -13.45 12.52 -16.45
CA TRP A 742 -14.39 13.38 -15.72
C TRP A 742 -13.93 13.66 -14.28
N VAL A 743 -13.08 12.82 -13.70
CA VAL A 743 -12.47 13.07 -12.39
C VAL A 743 -11.60 14.33 -12.44
N ASN A 744 -10.97 14.61 -13.58
CA ASN A 744 -10.16 15.80 -13.84
C ASN A 744 -11.00 17.09 -14.06
N TRP A 745 -12.31 17.06 -13.76
CA TRP A 745 -13.13 18.27 -13.68
C TRP A 745 -12.47 19.31 -12.75
N LEU A 746 -11.87 18.85 -11.65
CA LEU A 746 -11.02 19.64 -10.77
C LEU A 746 -9.55 19.20 -10.88
N PRO A 747 -8.55 20.10 -10.68
CA PRO A 747 -7.14 19.77 -10.85
C PRO A 747 -6.62 18.62 -9.98
N ASN A 748 -7.05 18.55 -8.72
CA ASN A 748 -6.75 17.43 -7.81
C ASN A 748 -8.01 16.60 -7.55
N GLY A 749 -8.78 16.36 -8.62
CA GLY A 749 -10.06 15.69 -8.53
C GLY A 749 -9.94 14.31 -7.88
N ALA A 750 -10.77 14.10 -6.88
CA ALA A 750 -11.17 12.80 -6.39
C ALA A 750 -12.69 12.71 -6.50
N HIS A 751 -13.21 11.49 -6.63
CA HIS A 751 -14.65 11.28 -6.69
C HIS A 751 -15.18 10.45 -5.53
N LEU A 752 -16.41 10.75 -5.15
CA LEU A 752 -17.23 10.01 -4.19
C LEU A 752 -18.60 9.78 -4.81
N PHE A 753 -19.11 8.55 -4.73
CA PHE A 753 -20.41 8.23 -5.30
C PHE A 753 -21.52 8.23 -4.24
N PHE A 754 -22.64 8.83 -4.60
CA PHE A 754 -23.92 8.65 -3.93
C PHE A 754 -24.88 7.97 -4.90
N SER A 755 -25.48 6.85 -4.49
CA SER A 755 -26.12 5.94 -5.44
C SER A 755 -27.48 5.41 -4.98
N PRO A 756 -28.47 6.28 -4.76
CA PRO A 756 -29.82 5.87 -4.43
C PRO A 756 -30.50 5.17 -5.63
N ILE A 757 -31.43 4.28 -5.31
CA ILE A 757 -32.32 3.68 -6.29
C ILE A 757 -33.55 4.57 -6.49
N ALA A 758 -33.93 4.80 -7.74
CA ALA A 758 -35.16 5.48 -8.15
C ALA A 758 -36.08 4.52 -8.92
N LYS A 759 -37.39 4.79 -8.90
CA LYS A 759 -38.30 4.13 -9.85
C LYS A 759 -38.05 4.68 -11.25
N VAL A 760 -38.38 3.90 -12.28
CA VAL A 760 -38.39 4.39 -13.67
C VAL A 760 -39.64 5.24 -13.91
N THR A 761 -39.77 6.36 -13.21
CA THR A 761 -40.84 7.35 -13.40
C THR A 761 -40.27 8.76 -13.45
N GLY A 762 -40.87 9.64 -14.24
CA GLY A 762 -40.44 11.03 -14.35
C GLY A 762 -40.50 11.75 -13.02
N ASP A 763 -41.53 11.49 -12.21
CA ASP A 763 -41.72 12.11 -10.89
C ASP A 763 -40.57 11.76 -9.91
N ASP A 764 -40.21 10.48 -9.79
CA ASP A 764 -39.14 10.06 -8.88
C ASP A 764 -37.77 10.54 -9.39
N ALA A 765 -37.52 10.47 -10.70
CA ALA A 765 -36.29 10.94 -11.31
C ALA A 765 -36.06 12.44 -11.05
N VAL A 766 -37.06 13.28 -11.35
CA VAL A 766 -36.99 14.73 -11.13
C VAL A 766 -36.90 15.06 -9.66
N ALA A 767 -37.67 14.38 -8.80
CA ALA A 767 -37.63 14.63 -7.35
C ALA A 767 -36.26 14.30 -6.75
N GLN A 768 -35.64 13.21 -7.18
CA GLN A 768 -34.32 12.81 -6.69
C GLN A 768 -33.22 13.71 -7.26
N TYR A 769 -33.25 14.02 -8.56
CA TYR A 769 -32.36 15.00 -9.20
C TYR A 769 -32.42 16.37 -8.53
N ALA A 770 -33.62 16.92 -8.32
CA ALA A 770 -33.79 18.23 -7.71
C ALA A 770 -33.24 18.27 -6.28
N LEU A 771 -33.43 17.20 -5.49
CA LEU A 771 -32.87 17.08 -4.15
C LEU A 771 -31.33 17.07 -4.21
N THR A 772 -30.76 16.18 -5.02
CA THR A 772 -29.31 15.99 -5.09
C THR A 772 -28.61 17.24 -5.62
N ARG A 773 -29.16 17.85 -6.69
CA ARG A 773 -28.64 19.08 -7.27
C ARG A 773 -28.63 20.22 -6.24
N LYS A 774 -29.76 20.45 -5.57
CA LYS A 774 -29.87 21.49 -4.54
C LYS A 774 -28.81 21.31 -3.44
N ARG A 775 -28.63 20.09 -2.93
CA ARG A 775 -27.63 19.82 -1.87
C ARG A 775 -26.19 20.00 -2.37
N CYS A 776 -25.88 19.57 -3.59
CA CYS A 776 -24.59 19.84 -4.21
C CYS A 776 -24.31 21.35 -4.28
N GLU A 777 -25.27 22.14 -4.78
CA GLU A 777 -25.14 23.59 -4.90
C GLU A 777 -24.99 24.28 -3.53
N GLU A 778 -25.78 23.89 -2.53
CA GLU A 778 -25.66 24.37 -1.14
C GLU A 778 -24.28 24.08 -0.52
N ALA A 779 -23.69 22.94 -0.88
CA ALA A 779 -22.34 22.54 -0.45
C ALA A 779 -21.21 23.12 -1.32
N GLY A 780 -21.55 23.85 -2.40
CA GLY A 780 -20.59 24.50 -3.30
C GLY A 780 -19.99 23.60 -4.38
N PHE A 781 -20.64 22.49 -4.73
CA PHE A 781 -20.22 21.57 -5.79
C PHE A 781 -21.15 21.64 -7.01
N ASP A 782 -20.59 21.38 -8.20
CA ASP A 782 -21.39 21.17 -9.40
C ASP A 782 -22.11 19.81 -9.31
N PHE A 783 -23.38 19.75 -9.72
CA PHE A 783 -24.06 18.46 -9.87
C PHE A 783 -23.57 17.73 -11.12
N ILE A 784 -23.04 16.53 -10.94
CA ILE A 784 -22.68 15.60 -12.00
C ILE A 784 -23.35 14.26 -11.67
N GLY A 785 -24.00 13.63 -12.65
CA GLY A 785 -24.59 12.32 -12.42
C GLY A 785 -25.20 11.68 -13.65
N THR A 786 -25.65 10.44 -13.46
CA THR A 786 -26.31 9.63 -14.47
C THR A 786 -27.38 8.74 -13.86
N PHE A 787 -28.45 8.50 -14.60
CA PHE A 787 -29.38 7.40 -14.33
C PHE A 787 -29.00 6.21 -15.20
N VAL A 788 -28.73 5.08 -14.55
CA VAL A 788 -28.49 3.78 -15.21
C VAL A 788 -29.77 2.97 -15.15
N ILE A 789 -30.35 2.66 -16.31
CA ILE A 789 -31.75 2.22 -16.40
C ILE A 789 -31.84 0.69 -16.41
N GLY A 790 -32.09 0.11 -15.24
CA GLY A 790 -32.44 -1.30 -15.10
C GLY A 790 -33.85 -1.61 -15.61
N MET A 791 -34.36 -2.80 -15.29
CA MET A 791 -35.67 -3.23 -15.82
C MET A 791 -36.84 -2.45 -15.23
N ARG A 792 -36.79 -2.19 -13.92
CA ARG A 792 -37.90 -1.59 -13.14
C ARG A 792 -37.44 -0.54 -12.15
N GLU A 793 -36.15 -0.26 -12.16
CA GLU A 793 -35.49 0.71 -11.30
C GLU A 793 -34.44 1.47 -12.12
N MET A 794 -33.94 2.56 -11.54
CA MET A 794 -32.77 3.27 -12.03
C MET A 794 -31.79 3.43 -10.89
N HIS A 795 -30.52 3.11 -11.15
CA HIS A 795 -29.44 3.53 -10.27
C HIS A 795 -29.09 4.98 -10.60
N HIS A 796 -29.36 5.89 -9.68
CA HIS A 796 -28.98 7.29 -9.86
C HIS A 796 -27.60 7.50 -9.24
N ILE A 797 -26.58 7.53 -10.09
CA ILE A 797 -25.19 7.70 -9.66
C ILE A 797 -24.87 9.19 -9.69
N VAL A 798 -24.81 9.81 -8.51
CA VAL A 798 -24.29 11.16 -8.33
C VAL A 798 -22.78 11.08 -8.16
N CYS A 799 -22.06 11.71 -9.07
CA CYS A 799 -20.61 11.71 -9.17
C CYS A 799 -20.04 12.97 -8.53
N LEU A 800 -19.83 12.96 -7.21
CA LEU A 800 -19.29 14.12 -6.52
C LEU A 800 -17.78 14.22 -6.77
N VAL A 801 -17.33 15.25 -7.48
CA VAL A 801 -15.90 15.56 -7.64
C VAL A 801 -15.49 16.63 -6.62
N PHE A 802 -14.46 16.35 -5.84
CA PHE A 802 -13.90 17.26 -4.84
C PHE A 802 -12.37 17.38 -4.99
N ASP A 803 -11.79 18.41 -4.38
CA ASP A 803 -10.33 18.60 -4.36
C ASP A 803 -9.77 17.86 -3.15
N ARG A 804 -9.05 16.76 -3.40
CA ARG A 804 -8.50 15.91 -2.33
C ARG A 804 -7.36 16.55 -1.52
N LEU A 805 -6.75 17.63 -2.02
CA LEU A 805 -5.70 18.35 -1.31
C LEU A 805 -6.25 19.49 -0.44
N ASP A 806 -7.55 19.78 -0.54
CA ASP A 806 -8.24 20.75 0.31
C ASP A 806 -9.05 20.02 1.41
N PRO A 807 -8.59 20.03 2.68
CA PRO A 807 -9.29 19.38 3.78
C PRO A 807 -10.72 19.90 4.02
N GLU A 808 -11.00 21.15 3.65
CA GLU A 808 -12.36 21.70 3.71
C GLU A 808 -13.25 21.07 2.64
N SER A 809 -12.72 20.92 1.42
CA SER A 809 -13.40 20.26 0.30
C SER A 809 -13.74 18.81 0.64
N CYS A 810 -12.80 18.04 1.18
CA CYS A 810 -13.05 16.67 1.65
C CYS A 810 -14.14 16.61 2.73
N ARG A 811 -14.10 17.52 3.71
CA ARG A 811 -15.10 17.57 4.78
C ARG A 811 -16.49 17.92 4.26
N ARG A 812 -16.60 18.90 3.36
CA ARG A 812 -17.88 19.24 2.71
C ARG A 812 -18.40 18.09 1.86
N ALA A 813 -17.52 17.38 1.16
CA ALA A 813 -17.91 16.23 0.33
C ALA A 813 -18.49 15.09 1.18
N HIS A 814 -17.80 14.73 2.28
CA HIS A 814 -18.30 13.73 3.21
C HIS A 814 -19.62 14.15 3.87
N ALA A 815 -19.71 15.40 4.34
CA ALA A 815 -20.93 15.94 4.97
C ALA A 815 -22.11 15.96 3.99
N LEU A 816 -21.88 16.34 2.73
CA LEU A 816 -22.89 16.34 1.68
C LEU A 816 -23.47 14.95 1.47
N ILE A 817 -22.64 13.92 1.27
CA ILE A 817 -23.16 12.57 1.05
C ILE A 817 -23.88 12.04 2.29
N SER A 818 -23.35 12.29 3.48
CA SER A 818 -24.03 11.93 4.73
C SER A 818 -25.43 12.56 4.83
N GLN A 819 -25.56 13.84 4.47
CA GLN A 819 -26.85 14.52 4.44
C GLN A 819 -27.79 13.99 3.36
N LEU A 820 -27.25 13.65 2.18
CA LEU A 820 -28.02 13.08 1.08
C LEU A 820 -28.62 11.72 1.44
N ILE A 821 -27.88 10.87 2.15
CA ILE A 821 -28.38 9.58 2.67
C ILE A 821 -29.61 9.80 3.57
N ASP A 822 -29.52 10.73 4.53
CA ASP A 822 -30.63 11.01 5.45
C ASP A 822 -31.86 11.57 4.71
N ASP A 823 -31.65 12.47 3.75
CA ASP A 823 -32.73 13.09 2.99
C ASP A 823 -33.38 12.11 1.99
N ALA A 824 -32.60 11.21 1.39
CA ALA A 824 -33.08 10.16 0.52
C ALA A 824 -33.89 9.10 1.28
N ALA A 825 -33.38 8.65 2.44
CA ALA A 825 -34.07 7.69 3.29
C ALA A 825 -35.44 8.20 3.77
N LYS A 826 -35.56 9.50 4.13
CA LYS A 826 -36.84 10.13 4.49
C LYS A 826 -37.87 10.10 3.35
N LYS A 827 -37.42 9.96 2.10
CA LYS A 827 -38.27 9.84 0.91
C LYS A 827 -38.44 8.40 0.43
N GLY A 828 -37.87 7.43 1.15
CA GLY A 828 -37.95 6.01 0.81
C GLY A 828 -36.99 5.56 -0.29
N TRP A 829 -35.95 6.34 -0.55
CA TRP A 829 -34.87 5.95 -1.46
C TRP A 829 -33.69 5.43 -0.65
N GLY A 830 -33.20 4.23 -1.00
CA GLY A 830 -32.03 3.62 -0.39
C GLY A 830 -30.92 3.43 -1.42
N GLU A 831 -29.68 3.44 -0.95
CA GLU A 831 -28.49 3.27 -1.77
C GLU A 831 -28.17 1.79 -1.98
N TYR A 832 -27.70 1.44 -3.18
CA TYR A 832 -27.29 0.07 -3.49
C TYR A 832 -25.82 -0.23 -3.11
N ARG A 833 -25.00 0.83 -2.97
CA ARG A 833 -23.55 0.74 -2.71
C ARG A 833 -23.01 2.05 -2.17
N THR A 834 -21.91 2.00 -1.41
CA THR A 834 -21.32 3.20 -0.79
C THR A 834 -19.87 3.01 -0.37
N HIS A 835 -19.25 4.12 0.01
CA HIS A 835 -17.90 4.22 0.53
C HIS A 835 -17.78 3.68 1.95
N LEU A 836 -16.60 3.17 2.33
CA LEU A 836 -16.28 2.62 3.67
C LEU A 836 -16.80 3.48 4.83
N ALA A 837 -16.57 4.79 4.76
CA ALA A 837 -16.98 5.76 5.79
C ALA A 837 -18.49 5.89 6.00
N LEU A 838 -19.30 5.49 5.01
CA LEU A 838 -20.74 5.70 4.96
C LEU A 838 -21.55 4.39 5.09
N MET A 839 -20.86 3.23 5.09
CA MET A 839 -21.49 1.91 5.18
C MET A 839 -22.42 1.78 6.39
N ASP A 840 -21.99 2.27 7.57
CA ASP A 840 -22.78 2.16 8.80
C ASP A 840 -24.02 3.04 8.78
N GLN A 841 -23.95 4.22 8.15
CA GLN A 841 -25.10 5.13 8.03
C GLN A 841 -26.13 4.55 7.08
N ILE A 842 -25.70 4.04 5.92
CA ILE A 842 -26.61 3.43 4.95
C ILE A 842 -27.21 2.14 5.50
N ALA A 843 -26.44 1.27 6.17
CA ALA A 843 -27.01 0.08 6.82
C ALA A 843 -28.13 0.43 7.82
N GLN A 844 -28.03 1.58 8.50
CA GLN A 844 -29.06 2.07 9.43
C GLN A 844 -30.31 2.63 8.75
N THR A 845 -30.30 2.91 7.45
CA THR A 845 -31.53 3.31 6.72
C THR A 845 -32.40 2.09 6.41
N TYR A 846 -31.81 0.89 6.30
CA TYR A 846 -32.51 -0.38 6.13
C TYR A 846 -32.99 -0.99 7.46
N ASN A 847 -33.61 -0.16 8.31
CA ASN A 847 -33.94 -0.47 9.71
C ASN A 847 -35.37 -0.99 9.96
N PHE A 848 -36.08 -1.42 8.92
CA PHE A 848 -37.45 -1.93 9.06
C PHE A 848 -37.55 -2.99 10.17
N ASN A 849 -38.61 -2.87 10.99
CA ASN A 849 -38.86 -3.76 12.14
C ASN A 849 -37.66 -3.85 13.09
N ASP A 850 -37.17 -2.69 13.54
CA ASP A 850 -36.05 -2.55 14.47
C ASP A 850 -34.77 -3.26 13.99
N ASN A 851 -34.33 -2.90 12.79
CA ASN A 851 -33.11 -3.46 12.16
C ASN A 851 -33.13 -5.00 12.00
N ALA A 852 -34.29 -5.61 11.80
CA ALA A 852 -34.42 -7.08 11.68
C ALA A 852 -33.49 -7.70 10.61
N GLN A 853 -33.29 -7.03 9.48
CA GLN A 853 -32.37 -7.49 8.43
C GLN A 853 -30.91 -7.48 8.90
N MET A 854 -30.48 -6.44 9.60
CA MET A 854 -29.13 -6.35 10.18
C MET A 854 -28.94 -7.47 11.22
N HIS A 855 -29.91 -7.71 12.10
CA HIS A 855 -29.85 -8.78 13.09
C HIS A 855 -29.72 -10.18 12.47
N LEU A 856 -30.44 -10.46 11.38
CA LEU A 856 -30.29 -11.71 10.64
C LEU A 856 -28.87 -11.84 10.07
N ASN A 857 -28.36 -10.80 9.42
CA ASN A 857 -27.02 -10.81 8.84
C ASN A 857 -25.94 -10.99 9.92
N THR A 858 -26.06 -10.31 11.07
CA THR A 858 -25.15 -10.48 12.20
C THR A 858 -25.22 -11.88 12.78
N THR A 859 -26.41 -12.49 12.85
CA THR A 859 -26.57 -13.88 13.31
C THR A 859 -25.82 -14.85 12.38
N ILE A 860 -25.97 -14.70 11.06
CA ILE A 860 -25.26 -15.52 10.06
C ILE A 860 -23.76 -15.27 10.15
N LYS A 861 -23.33 -14.01 10.21
CA LYS A 861 -21.92 -13.61 10.31
C LYS A 861 -21.25 -14.23 11.53
N ASN A 862 -21.82 -14.08 12.72
CA ASN A 862 -21.25 -14.63 13.94
C ASN A 862 -21.25 -16.16 13.95
N ALA A 863 -22.19 -16.80 13.24
CA ALA A 863 -22.21 -18.26 13.10
C ALA A 863 -21.09 -18.77 12.18
N LEU A 864 -20.79 -18.07 11.09
CA LEU A 864 -19.74 -18.45 10.14
C LEU A 864 -18.34 -17.97 10.54
N ASP A 865 -18.25 -16.85 11.26
CA ASP A 865 -17.02 -16.19 11.67
C ASP A 865 -17.08 -15.78 13.15
N PRO A 866 -17.01 -16.73 14.08
CA PRO A 866 -17.17 -16.47 15.51
C PRO A 866 -16.06 -15.58 16.09
N LYS A 867 -14.92 -15.44 15.39
CA LYS A 867 -13.80 -14.58 15.77
C LYS A 867 -13.82 -13.22 15.06
N GLY A 868 -14.76 -12.99 14.14
CA GLY A 868 -14.90 -11.73 13.40
C GLY A 868 -13.69 -11.37 12.55
N ILE A 869 -12.94 -12.36 12.04
CA ILE A 869 -11.69 -12.10 11.32
C ILE A 869 -11.90 -11.57 9.91
N LEU A 870 -12.97 -11.95 9.21
CA LEU A 870 -13.14 -11.63 7.80
C LEU A 870 -13.88 -10.31 7.65
N ALA A 871 -13.23 -9.31 7.05
CA ALA A 871 -13.74 -7.98 6.73
C ALA A 871 -14.73 -7.42 7.77
N PRO A 872 -14.33 -7.30 9.05
CA PRO A 872 -15.24 -6.82 10.10
C PRO A 872 -15.78 -5.43 9.76
N ALA A 873 -17.01 -5.17 10.21
CA ALA A 873 -17.77 -3.95 9.94
C ALA A 873 -18.12 -3.66 8.47
N LEU A 874 -17.80 -4.53 7.52
CA LEU A 874 -18.33 -4.44 6.15
C LEU A 874 -19.87 -4.51 6.20
N TYR A 875 -20.51 -3.40 5.81
CA TYR A 875 -21.97 -3.16 5.90
C TYR A 875 -22.57 -3.47 7.28
N LYS A 876 -21.82 -3.18 8.36
CA LYS A 876 -22.27 -3.33 9.76
C LYS A 876 -22.76 -4.75 10.13
N THR A 877 -22.13 -5.77 9.57
CA THR A 877 -22.48 -7.17 9.81
C THR A 877 -21.97 -7.73 11.15
N VAL A 878 -21.17 -6.99 11.92
CA VAL A 878 -20.64 -7.39 13.24
C VAL A 878 -20.86 -6.25 14.24
N ALA A 879 -21.11 -6.61 15.51
CA ALA A 879 -21.27 -5.69 16.64
C ALA A 879 -19.94 -5.09 17.11
#